data_AF-A0A6M1S3C5-F1
#
_entry.id   AF-A0A6M1S3C5-F1
#
_cell.length_a   1.000
_cell.length_b   1.000
_cell.length_c   1.000
_cell.angle_alpha   90.00
_cell.angle_beta   90.00
_cell.angle_gamma   90.00
#
_symmetry.space_group_name_H-M   'P 1'
#
loop_
_entity.id
_entity.type
_entity.pdbx_description
1 polymer ?
#
loop_
_entity_poly.entity_id
_entity_poly.type
_entity_poly.pdbx_seq_one_letter_code
_entity_poly.pdbx_strand_id
1 'polypeptide(L)'
;MQDQPSADQETAALKLPPHSLEAEQSVLGGLMLDNQAWDNVSERLVADDFYRYEHRLVFNVMTHLAESGQPLDVVTLSEALEARDQLDTVGGLSFLAELARNTPSASNIRAYADIVRERATLRKLIRAANQIAEGAFSPQGRPADELLNEAERLVFQIAEERPKTGGPIGMSDLLTKAVDRIDELFNLKGEMTGLSTGFRDLDEMTSGLQPSDLVIIAGRPSMGKTTFAMNLVEHAVISSDKPVMVFSMEMPAESLMLRVLSSLGRIDQTRVRSGQLEDEDWPRLTSAVNLLKDKQLFIDDTAALSPNEMRSRLRRVVREHGNIALIMIDYLQLMQIPGFNENRTGEISEISRSLKGLAKEFQCPVVALSQLNRSLEQRPNKRPVMSDLRECVTGDTRVMLATGERLPIGDLVGQTPDVISLGEDGKLRRSTTDLVWSVGTKPVFEICLASGRRIRATARHRLKALWDWKTVAELKVGDRIALARQLAQPEHPVVWEEHALILLAHLLGDGSYVKGQPLRYTTASEANSDVVKRCAEQFGSTVTRHAGRGNWHQLVIAGNGNRWHAQGVGAWLKSLGIFGQRSAEKYIPGDIFRLSNQQLALFMRHLWATDGSITTDENGRTRVYFSTVSRRLIDDVSALLLRFGIVTRIRHVVSGEGSGWYTADVSGSDQQQRFAQKIGAFGHQVASLAPLKAASVVANTNIDTLPKEVFEHVKQAMLAKGVSHRKMAAMRGTSYGGSSHFSFAPSRETLGSYADALGDVALTQIASSDLFWDQIVEIRPCGEEEVFDLTVPGDACWLADGIVSHNSGAIEQDADVIAFVYRDEVYNRDNPDNQGLAELIIGKQRNGPIGTVHLAFIGKYTRFEDLAPDSYGEAFGD
;
A
#
# COMPACT_ATOMS: atom_id res chain seq x y z
N MET A 1 -33.25 36.84 68.26
CA MET A 1 -33.57 36.19 66.97
C MET A 1 -32.50 36.63 65.99
N GLN A 2 -31.50 35.78 65.78
CA GLN A 2 -30.50 35.92 64.72
C GLN A 2 -31.05 35.15 63.53
N ASP A 3 -31.29 35.82 62.41
CA ASP A 3 -31.61 35.16 61.13
C ASP A 3 -30.35 34.53 60.57
N GLN A 4 -30.35 33.20 60.50
CA GLN A 4 -29.37 32.42 59.77
C GLN A 4 -29.60 32.59 58.26
N PRO A 5 -28.56 32.81 57.45
CA PRO A 5 -28.68 32.69 56.00
C PRO A 5 -29.05 31.25 55.63
N SER A 6 -29.96 31.08 54.67
CA SER A 6 -30.39 29.77 54.22
C SER A 6 -29.23 28.98 53.62
N ALA A 7 -29.07 27.74 54.07
CA ALA A 7 -28.04 26.79 53.66
C ALA A 7 -28.16 26.28 52.20
N ASP A 8 -28.84 27.03 51.32
CA ASP A 8 -29.21 26.60 49.96
C ASP A 8 -28.38 27.31 48.86
N GLN A 9 -27.69 28.41 49.18
CA GLN A 9 -26.80 29.08 48.23
C GLN A 9 -25.35 28.57 48.28
N GLU A 10 -24.90 27.97 49.39
CA GLU A 10 -23.55 27.40 49.50
C GLU A 10 -23.45 25.98 48.91
N THR A 11 -24.54 25.21 48.89
CA THR A 11 -24.59 23.84 48.32
C THR A 11 -24.71 23.81 46.80
N ALA A 12 -25.17 24.88 46.16
CA ALA A 12 -25.21 25.01 44.69
C ALA A 12 -23.83 25.36 44.08
N ALA A 13 -22.83 25.71 44.90
CA ALA A 13 -21.44 25.87 44.46
C ALA A 13 -20.73 24.55 44.12
N LEU A 14 -21.42 23.40 44.25
CA LEU A 14 -20.86 22.07 44.02
C LEU A 14 -21.03 21.61 42.55
N LYS A 15 -19.89 21.64 41.83
CA LYS A 15 -19.57 21.01 40.52
C LYS A 15 -19.88 21.79 39.23
N LEU A 16 -19.55 23.08 39.17
CA LEU A 16 -19.31 23.72 37.87
C LEU A 16 -18.05 23.11 37.21
N PRO A 17 -18.10 22.67 35.93
CA PRO A 17 -16.92 22.20 35.21
C PRO A 17 -15.85 23.31 35.15
N PRO A 18 -14.55 22.98 35.29
CA PRO A 18 -13.47 23.98 35.27
C PRO A 18 -13.49 24.83 33.99
N HIS A 19 -13.50 26.15 34.13
CA HIS A 19 -13.51 27.10 33.01
C HIS A 19 -12.85 28.42 33.42
N SER A 20 -12.46 29.24 32.43
CA SER A 20 -11.98 30.61 32.66
C SER A 20 -12.43 31.49 31.50
N LEU A 21 -13.52 32.24 31.72
CA LEU A 21 -14.09 33.10 30.67
C LEU A 21 -13.15 34.25 30.33
N GLU A 22 -12.45 34.81 31.32
CA GLU A 22 -11.49 35.90 31.14
C GLU A 22 -10.34 35.48 30.22
N ALA A 23 -9.81 34.26 30.39
CA ALA A 23 -8.76 33.72 29.52
C ALA A 23 -9.28 33.46 28.10
N GLU A 24 -10.49 32.91 27.95
CA GLU A 24 -11.11 32.70 26.64
C GLU A 24 -11.33 34.02 25.89
N GLN A 25 -11.85 35.04 26.57
CA GLN A 25 -12.03 36.37 25.99
C GLN A 25 -10.69 37.01 25.60
N SER A 26 -9.67 36.85 26.44
CA SER A 26 -8.32 37.37 26.17
C SER A 26 -7.63 36.68 24.99
N VAL A 27 -7.91 35.39 24.75
CA VAL A 27 -7.42 34.67 23.56
C VAL A 27 -8.13 35.18 22.30
N LEU A 28 -9.46 35.22 22.30
CA LEU A 28 -10.23 35.62 21.12
C LEU A 28 -9.98 37.08 20.75
N GLY A 29 -10.04 38.00 21.71
CA GLY A 29 -9.74 39.40 21.45
C GLY A 29 -8.26 39.63 21.15
N GLY A 30 -7.35 38.83 21.71
CA GLY A 30 -5.92 38.88 21.38
C GLY A 30 -5.66 38.53 19.91
N LEU A 31 -6.33 37.52 19.38
CA LEU A 31 -6.27 37.14 17.97
C LEU A 31 -6.89 38.18 17.04
N MET A 32 -7.89 38.94 17.50
CA MET A 32 -8.47 40.06 16.74
C MET A 32 -7.56 41.30 16.69
N LEU A 33 -6.59 41.39 17.61
CA LEU A 33 -5.66 42.52 17.71
C LEU A 33 -4.30 42.20 17.06
N ASP A 34 -3.87 40.94 17.10
CA ASP A 34 -2.61 40.47 16.53
C ASP A 34 -2.77 39.10 15.85
N ASN A 35 -2.93 39.13 14.53
CA ASN A 35 -3.10 37.92 13.72
C ASN A 35 -1.83 37.05 13.68
N GLN A 36 -0.63 37.59 13.96
CA GLN A 36 0.61 36.79 13.98
C GLN A 36 0.62 35.79 15.14
N ALA A 37 -0.18 36.03 16.17
CA ALA A 37 -0.34 35.10 17.28
C ALA A 37 -1.16 33.85 16.89
N TRP A 38 -1.82 33.83 15.72
CA TRP A 38 -2.65 32.72 15.27
C TRP A 38 -1.90 31.38 15.27
N ASP A 39 -0.70 31.34 14.70
CA ASP A 39 0.08 30.09 14.60
C ASP A 39 0.40 29.52 15.99
N ASN A 40 0.73 30.39 16.95
CA ASN A 40 1.02 29.96 18.33
C ASN A 40 -0.22 29.45 19.07
N VAL A 41 -1.40 30.00 18.79
CA VAL A 41 -2.65 29.62 19.47
C VAL A 41 -3.29 28.40 18.84
N SER A 42 -3.32 28.32 17.50
CA SER A 42 -3.90 27.21 16.74
C SER A 42 -3.14 25.89 16.94
N GLU A 43 -1.83 25.94 17.24
CA GLU A 43 -1.07 24.78 17.69
C GLU A 43 -1.49 24.23 19.06
N ARG A 44 -2.17 25.04 19.90
CA ARG A 44 -2.44 24.74 21.31
C ARG A 44 -3.90 24.51 21.63
N LEU A 45 -4.81 25.15 20.90
CA LEU A 45 -6.23 25.15 21.16
C LEU A 45 -7.02 24.76 19.92
N VAL A 46 -8.07 23.97 20.14
CA VAL A 46 -9.15 23.73 19.17
C VAL A 46 -10.44 24.39 19.64
N ALA A 47 -11.42 24.58 18.75
CA ALA A 47 -12.67 25.26 19.10
C ALA A 47 -13.41 24.60 20.29
N ASP A 48 -13.35 23.27 20.41
CA ASP A 48 -13.98 22.52 21.51
C ASP A 48 -13.34 22.76 22.88
N ASP A 49 -12.15 23.37 22.94
CA ASP A 49 -11.50 23.73 24.19
C ASP A 49 -12.13 24.96 24.86
N PHE A 50 -12.94 25.74 24.16
CA PHE A 50 -13.68 26.85 24.76
C PHE A 50 -14.93 26.34 25.50
N TYR A 51 -15.20 26.88 26.68
CA TYR A 51 -16.35 26.49 27.49
C TYR A 51 -17.65 27.03 26.93
N ARG A 52 -17.68 28.32 26.58
CA ARG A 52 -18.86 28.99 26.00
C ARG A 52 -19.07 28.62 24.55
N TYR A 53 -20.32 28.37 24.18
CA TYR A 53 -20.69 27.98 22.82
C TYR A 53 -20.39 29.10 21.81
N GLU A 54 -20.65 30.34 22.20
CA GLU A 54 -20.41 31.54 21.40
C GLU A 54 -18.91 31.69 21.08
N HIS A 55 -18.04 31.41 22.05
CA HIS A 55 -16.59 31.42 21.86
C HIS A 55 -16.11 30.33 20.88
N ARG A 56 -16.73 29.13 20.90
CA ARG A 56 -16.41 28.07 19.93
C ARG A 56 -16.73 28.50 18.51
N LEU A 57 -17.89 29.14 18.32
CA LEU A 57 -18.32 29.64 17.01
C LEU A 57 -17.33 30.69 16.50
N VAL A 58 -16.97 31.66 17.33
CA VAL A 58 -16.00 32.70 16.97
C VAL A 58 -14.66 32.07 16.58
N PHE A 59 -14.11 31.15 17.38
CA PHE A 59 -12.84 30.49 17.08
C PHE A 59 -12.90 29.66 15.79
N ASN A 60 -14.01 28.94 15.53
CA ASN A 60 -14.21 28.20 14.28
C ASN A 60 -14.24 29.11 13.04
N VAL A 61 -14.84 30.30 13.15
CA VAL A 61 -14.82 31.28 12.06
C VAL A 61 -13.42 31.86 11.87
N MET A 62 -12.70 32.15 12.97
CA MET A 62 -11.30 32.57 12.90
C MET A 62 -10.42 31.53 12.18
N THR A 63 -10.59 30.24 12.47
CA THR A 63 -9.87 29.16 11.77
C THR A 63 -10.09 29.23 10.27
N HIS A 64 -11.34 29.37 9.84
CA HIS A 64 -11.65 29.41 8.41
C HIS A 64 -11.09 30.65 7.71
N LEU A 65 -11.17 31.82 8.36
CA LEU A 65 -10.61 33.06 7.82
C LEU A 65 -9.09 32.97 7.71
N ALA A 66 -8.42 32.40 8.71
CA ALA A 66 -6.97 32.18 8.71
C ALA A 66 -6.53 31.21 7.59
N GLU A 67 -7.23 30.08 7.41
CA GLU A 67 -6.99 29.13 6.30
C GLU A 67 -7.17 29.78 4.92
N SER A 68 -8.09 30.75 4.83
CA SER A 68 -8.36 31.52 3.61
C SER A 68 -7.40 32.70 3.40
N GLY A 69 -6.43 32.89 4.31
CA GLY A 69 -5.49 34.01 4.30
C GLY A 69 -6.13 35.39 4.53
N GLN A 70 -7.31 35.44 5.12
CA GLN A 70 -8.03 36.68 5.43
C GLN A 70 -7.66 37.19 6.85
N PRO A 71 -7.65 38.53 7.07
CA PRO A 71 -7.33 39.08 8.37
C PRO A 71 -8.42 38.76 9.40
N LEU A 72 -8.01 38.53 10.65
CA LEU A 72 -8.88 38.28 11.79
C LEU A 72 -9.11 39.60 12.54
N ASP A 73 -10.15 40.34 12.17
CA ASP A 73 -10.56 41.55 12.89
C ASP A 73 -12.07 41.54 13.14
N VAL A 74 -12.55 42.49 13.94
CA VAL A 74 -13.97 42.56 14.31
C VAL A 74 -14.88 42.69 13.08
N VAL A 75 -14.42 43.35 12.01
CA VAL A 75 -15.20 43.58 10.80
C VAL A 75 -15.26 42.30 9.98
N THR A 76 -14.12 41.70 9.66
CA THR A 76 -14.08 40.46 8.85
C THR A 76 -14.76 39.29 9.54
N LEU A 77 -14.63 39.19 10.87
CA LEU A 77 -15.34 38.18 11.64
C LEU A 77 -16.86 38.42 11.64
N SER A 78 -17.30 39.68 11.71
CA SER A 78 -18.72 40.00 11.66
C SER A 78 -19.36 39.64 10.32
N GLU A 79 -18.71 39.97 9.19
CA GLU A 79 -19.18 39.62 7.85
C GLU A 79 -19.20 38.10 7.65
N ALA A 80 -18.16 37.40 8.10
CA ALA A 80 -18.07 35.94 7.99
C ALA A 80 -19.10 35.20 8.87
N LEU A 81 -19.42 35.74 10.04
CA LEU A 81 -20.48 35.23 10.91
C LEU A 81 -21.87 35.54 10.35
N GLU A 82 -22.07 36.70 9.71
CA GLU A 82 -23.33 37.08 9.06
C GLU A 82 -23.62 36.21 7.84
N ALA A 83 -22.60 35.95 7.01
CA ALA A 83 -22.70 35.06 5.85
C ALA A 83 -23.07 33.60 6.21
N ARG A 84 -22.95 33.23 7.49
CA ARG A 84 -23.27 31.90 8.04
C ARG A 84 -24.53 31.89 8.91
N ASP A 85 -25.28 33.01 8.98
CA ASP A 85 -26.43 33.20 9.87
C ASP A 85 -26.10 32.95 11.36
N GLN A 86 -24.86 33.22 11.77
CA GLN A 86 -24.34 32.97 13.13
C GLN A 86 -24.09 34.23 13.96
N LEU A 87 -24.12 35.43 13.34
CA LEU A 87 -23.79 36.70 14.01
C LEU A 87 -24.71 37.00 15.20
N ASP A 88 -26.02 36.82 15.03
CA ASP A 88 -27.00 37.02 16.11
C ASP A 88 -26.83 36.00 17.23
N THR A 89 -26.43 34.77 16.89
CA THR A 89 -26.20 33.68 17.87
C THR A 89 -25.00 33.95 18.78
N VAL A 90 -23.99 34.67 18.25
CA VAL A 90 -22.78 35.05 18.99
C VAL A 90 -23.01 36.29 19.87
N GLY A 91 -24.13 37.01 19.70
CA GLY A 91 -24.43 38.25 20.44
C GLY A 91 -24.17 39.54 19.65
N GLY A 92 -24.04 39.42 18.32
CA GLY A 92 -23.90 40.53 17.39
C GLY A 92 -22.54 41.22 17.41
N LEU A 93 -22.42 42.29 16.62
CA LEU A 93 -21.20 43.08 16.50
C LEU A 93 -20.73 43.67 17.86
N SER A 94 -21.67 44.01 18.74
CA SER A 94 -21.38 44.51 20.08
C SER A 94 -20.55 43.54 20.92
N PHE A 95 -20.80 42.23 20.78
CA PHE A 95 -20.08 41.20 21.52
C PHE A 95 -18.63 41.05 21.02
N LEU A 96 -18.41 41.03 19.71
CA LEU A 96 -17.07 40.97 19.13
C LEU A 96 -16.24 42.21 19.51
N ALA A 97 -16.87 43.39 19.49
CA ALA A 97 -16.23 44.63 19.92
C ALA A 97 -15.88 44.63 21.43
N GLU A 98 -16.67 43.94 22.25
CA GLU A 98 -16.40 43.75 23.68
C GLU A 98 -15.22 42.79 23.91
N LEU A 99 -15.14 41.68 23.16
CA LEU A 99 -14.02 40.74 23.20
C LEU A 99 -12.68 41.43 22.88
N ALA A 100 -12.66 42.22 21.81
CA ALA A 100 -11.49 42.99 21.41
C ALA A 100 -11.09 44.04 22.47
N ARG A 101 -12.06 44.65 23.15
CA ARG A 101 -11.81 45.69 24.17
C ARG A 101 -11.37 45.15 25.51
N ASN A 102 -11.91 44.02 25.94
CA ASN A 102 -11.64 43.42 27.24
C ASN A 102 -10.30 42.65 27.29
N THR A 103 -9.57 42.59 26.17
CA THR A 103 -8.26 41.92 26.10
C THR A 103 -7.14 42.87 26.56
N PRO A 104 -6.41 42.57 27.66
CA PRO A 104 -5.42 43.50 28.22
C PRO A 104 -4.17 43.70 27.35
N SER A 105 -3.70 42.66 26.65
CA SER A 105 -2.56 42.69 25.73
C SER A 105 -2.46 41.38 24.94
N ALA A 106 -2.10 41.46 23.65
CA ALA A 106 -1.78 40.29 22.82
C ALA A 106 -0.45 39.61 23.22
N SER A 107 0.43 40.30 23.96
CA SER A 107 1.76 39.79 24.31
C SER A 107 1.75 38.52 25.18
N ASN A 108 0.67 38.30 25.96
CA ASN A 108 0.53 37.16 26.88
C ASN A 108 -0.47 36.10 26.39
N ILE A 109 -0.87 36.16 25.12
CA ILE A 109 -1.91 35.30 24.54
C ILE A 109 -1.60 33.81 24.71
N ARG A 110 -0.32 33.42 24.67
CA ARG A 110 0.13 32.05 24.93
C ARG A 110 -0.21 31.58 26.34
N ALA A 111 0.00 32.41 27.36
CA ALA A 111 -0.32 32.07 28.74
C ALA A 111 -1.84 31.90 28.93
N TYR A 112 -2.65 32.75 28.29
CA TYR A 112 -4.10 32.60 28.32
C TYR A 112 -4.56 31.34 27.57
N ALA A 113 -3.93 31.02 26.44
CA ALA A 113 -4.22 29.80 25.70
C ALA A 113 -3.90 28.54 26.53
N ASP A 114 -2.77 28.53 27.25
CA ASP A 114 -2.40 27.44 28.15
C ASP A 114 -3.43 27.28 29.29
N ILE A 115 -3.96 28.38 29.84
CA ILE A 115 -5.04 28.35 30.85
C ILE A 115 -6.32 27.74 30.28
N VAL A 116 -6.78 28.17 29.10
CA VAL A 116 -7.99 27.64 28.45
C VAL A 116 -7.83 26.13 28.22
N ARG A 117 -6.66 25.71 27.72
CA ARG A 117 -6.32 24.31 27.47
C ARG A 117 -6.31 23.47 28.74
N GLU A 118 -5.72 23.96 29.82
CA GLU A 118 -5.70 23.27 31.10
C GLU A 118 -7.13 23.05 31.61
N ARG A 119 -7.98 24.07 31.56
CA ARG A 119 -9.39 23.96 31.94
C ARG A 119 -10.16 22.99 31.03
N ALA A 120 -9.91 23.01 29.72
CA ALA A 120 -10.50 22.06 28.78
C ALA A 120 -10.10 20.61 29.09
N THR A 121 -8.83 20.37 29.39
CA THR A 121 -8.30 19.06 29.77
C THR A 121 -8.99 18.53 31.03
N LEU A 122 -9.14 19.37 32.07
CA LEU A 122 -9.87 19.02 33.28
C LEU A 122 -11.35 18.70 33.00
N ARG A 123 -12.01 19.43 32.10
CA ARG A 123 -13.40 19.13 31.70
C ARG A 123 -13.50 17.80 30.94
N LYS A 124 -12.58 17.52 30.01
CA LYS A 124 -12.53 16.25 29.27
C LYS A 124 -12.32 15.07 30.23
N LEU A 125 -11.43 15.23 31.22
CA LEU A 125 -11.20 14.24 32.27
C LEU A 125 -12.45 13.97 33.11
N ILE A 126 -13.18 15.02 33.50
CA ILE A 126 -14.45 14.87 34.23
C ILE A 126 -15.49 14.12 33.39
N ARG A 127 -15.59 14.41 32.08
CA ARG A 127 -16.51 13.69 31.17
C ARG A 127 -16.14 12.22 31.05
N ALA A 128 -14.86 11.91 30.83
CA ALA A 128 -14.37 10.54 30.76
C ALA A 128 -14.62 9.78 32.07
N ALA A 129 -14.33 10.41 33.22
CA ALA A 129 -14.59 9.81 34.53
C ALA A 129 -16.09 9.50 34.74
N ASN A 130 -16.98 10.40 34.32
CA ASN A 130 -18.43 10.16 34.39
C ASN A 130 -18.87 9.03 33.46
N GLN A 131 -18.34 8.95 32.24
CA GLN A 131 -18.64 7.85 31.29
C GLN A 131 -18.15 6.50 31.81
N ILE A 132 -16.94 6.46 32.38
CA ILE A 132 -16.37 5.26 33.00
C ILE A 132 -17.24 4.83 34.19
N ALA A 133 -17.62 5.77 35.05
CA ALA A 133 -18.49 5.50 36.19
C ALA A 133 -19.87 4.97 35.74
N GLU A 134 -20.49 5.61 34.74
CA GLU A 134 -21.78 5.19 34.18
C GLU A 134 -21.71 3.79 33.55
N GLY A 135 -20.65 3.51 32.79
CA GLY A 135 -20.39 2.18 32.22
C GLY A 135 -20.20 1.09 33.28
N ALA A 136 -19.57 1.42 34.41
CA ALA A 136 -19.40 0.49 35.53
C ALA A 136 -20.71 0.25 36.31
N PHE A 137 -21.54 1.28 36.50
CA PHE A 137 -22.85 1.15 37.16
C PHE A 137 -23.90 0.47 36.27
N SER A 138 -23.82 0.65 34.96
CA SER A 138 -24.76 0.11 33.96
C SER A 138 -24.02 -0.63 32.83
N PRO A 139 -23.50 -1.84 33.09
CA PRO A 139 -22.66 -2.57 32.13
C PRO A 139 -23.39 -3.08 30.88
N GLN A 140 -24.73 -3.12 30.88
CA GLN A 140 -25.58 -3.56 29.76
C GLN A 140 -25.21 -4.94 29.18
N GLY A 141 -24.64 -5.82 30.01
CA GLY A 141 -24.22 -7.18 29.60
C GLY A 141 -22.80 -7.26 29.01
N ARG A 142 -22.04 -6.16 28.99
CA ARG A 142 -20.62 -6.16 28.60
C ARG A 142 -19.74 -6.76 29.69
N PRO A 143 -18.75 -7.61 29.35
CA PRO A 143 -17.78 -8.14 30.31
C PRO A 143 -16.87 -7.05 30.86
N ALA A 144 -16.31 -7.28 32.06
CA ALA A 144 -15.47 -6.30 32.75
C ALA A 144 -14.23 -5.90 31.94
N ASP A 145 -13.63 -6.83 31.19
CA ASP A 145 -12.45 -6.56 30.34
C ASP A 145 -12.76 -5.55 29.22
N GLU A 146 -13.98 -5.59 28.67
CA GLU A 146 -14.41 -4.64 27.64
C GLU A 146 -14.61 -3.24 28.23
N LEU A 147 -15.16 -3.14 29.44
CA LEU A 147 -15.30 -1.87 30.16
C LEU A 147 -13.95 -1.28 30.58
N LEU A 148 -12.98 -2.13 30.96
CA LEU A 148 -11.61 -1.73 31.24
C LEU A 148 -10.91 -1.18 29.98
N ASN A 149 -11.02 -1.89 28.85
CA ASN A 149 -10.47 -1.44 27.57
C ASN A 149 -11.12 -0.11 27.10
N GLU A 150 -12.43 0.06 27.30
CA GLU A 150 -13.12 1.32 27.00
C GLU A 150 -12.63 2.46 27.90
N ALA A 151 -12.42 2.19 29.19
CA ALA A 151 -11.88 3.16 30.14
C ALA A 151 -10.44 3.57 29.78
N GLU A 152 -9.58 2.60 29.44
CA GLU A 152 -8.23 2.87 28.96
C GLU A 152 -8.26 3.75 27.70
N ARG A 153 -9.12 3.43 26.73
CA ARG A 153 -9.27 4.23 25.49
C ARG A 153 -9.69 5.67 25.78
N LEU A 154 -10.69 5.88 26.65
CA LEU A 154 -11.18 7.21 27.00
C LEU A 154 -10.11 8.07 27.69
N VAL A 155 -9.33 7.47 28.59
CA VAL A 155 -8.22 8.16 29.27
C VAL A 155 -7.06 8.42 28.28
N PHE A 156 -6.80 7.47 27.38
CA PHE A 156 -5.73 7.58 26.39
C PHE A 156 -5.97 8.67 25.34
N GLN A 157 -7.20 8.85 24.87
CA GLN A 157 -7.56 9.94 23.94
C GLN A 157 -7.21 11.32 24.52
N ILE A 158 -7.40 11.53 25.83
CA ILE A 158 -7.04 12.78 26.51
C ILE A 158 -5.51 12.98 26.55
N ALA A 159 -4.73 11.90 26.57
CA ALA A 159 -3.27 11.95 26.56
C ALA A 159 -2.67 12.17 25.16
N GLU A 160 -3.30 11.65 24.11
CA GLU A 160 -2.87 11.77 22.70
C GLU A 160 -3.17 13.13 22.07
N GLU A 161 -4.21 13.85 22.51
CA GLU A 161 -4.52 15.22 22.05
C GLU A 161 -3.45 16.27 22.43
N ARG A 162 -2.30 15.85 22.98
CA ARG A 162 -1.13 16.73 23.13
C ARG A 162 -0.50 16.96 21.75
N PRO A 163 -0.32 18.21 21.29
CA PRO A 163 0.41 18.49 20.06
C PRO A 163 1.77 17.80 20.13
N LYS A 164 2.06 16.94 19.15
CA LYS A 164 3.37 16.32 19.00
C LYS A 164 4.39 17.46 18.84
N THR A 165 5.41 17.49 19.70
CA THR A 165 6.59 18.37 19.56
C THR A 165 7.46 17.94 18.38
N GLY A 166 6.89 17.98 17.18
CA GLY A 166 7.57 17.71 15.93
C GLY A 166 7.30 18.85 14.95
N GLY A 167 8.36 19.48 14.49
CA GLY A 167 8.33 20.58 13.51
C GLY A 167 9.67 20.69 12.80
N PRO A 168 9.75 21.47 11.70
CA PRO A 168 11.00 21.69 10.98
C PRO A 168 12.03 22.36 11.89
N ILE A 169 13.21 21.73 12.04
CA ILE A 169 14.33 22.27 12.79
C ILE A 169 15.16 23.14 11.85
N GLY A 170 15.50 24.36 12.26
CA GLY A 170 16.35 25.26 11.47
C GLY A 170 17.74 24.68 11.22
N MET A 171 18.33 25.00 10.07
CA MET A 171 19.64 24.47 9.67
C MET A 171 20.74 24.76 10.70
N SER A 172 20.73 25.92 11.34
CA SER A 172 21.68 26.28 12.38
C SER A 172 21.64 25.33 13.58
N ASP A 173 20.45 24.96 14.04
CA ASP A 173 20.29 24.03 15.18
C ASP A 173 20.71 22.61 14.81
N LEU A 174 20.46 22.19 13.56
CA LEU A 174 20.93 20.90 13.05
C LEU A 174 22.46 20.86 12.93
N LEU A 175 23.08 21.93 12.45
CA LEU A 175 24.53 22.04 12.33
C LEU A 175 25.20 22.05 13.70
N THR A 176 24.66 22.79 14.68
CA THR A 176 25.17 22.76 16.06
C THR A 176 25.11 21.35 16.63
N LYS A 177 23.97 20.67 16.53
CA LYS A 177 23.83 19.26 16.97
C LYS A 177 24.78 18.31 16.25
N ALA A 178 25.01 18.52 14.96
CA ALA A 178 25.93 17.69 14.18
C ALA A 178 27.39 17.92 14.59
N VAL A 179 27.80 19.17 14.82
CA VAL A 179 29.15 19.51 15.29
C VAL A 179 29.37 18.99 16.71
N ASP A 180 28.41 19.18 17.61
CA ASP A 180 28.47 18.64 18.98
C ASP A 180 28.63 17.11 18.93
N ARG A 181 27.88 16.44 18.05
CA ARG A 181 28.01 14.99 17.87
C ARG A 181 29.36 14.58 17.30
N ILE A 182 29.93 15.33 16.35
CA ILE A 182 31.26 15.06 15.81
C ILE A 182 32.34 15.27 16.89
N ASP A 183 32.21 16.30 17.71
CA ASP A 183 33.15 16.58 18.80
C ASP A 183 33.07 15.49 19.89
N GLU A 184 31.87 15.03 20.25
CA GLU A 184 31.70 13.82 21.09
C GLU A 184 32.42 12.61 20.49
N LEU A 185 32.22 12.34 19.19
CA LEU A 185 32.84 11.21 18.49
C LEU A 185 34.37 11.33 18.40
N PHE A 186 34.90 12.54 18.21
CA PHE A 186 36.33 12.80 18.17
C PHE A 186 36.98 12.56 19.54
N ASN A 187 36.32 12.97 20.62
CA ASN A 187 36.81 12.81 21.98
C ASN A 187 36.76 11.35 22.49
N LEU A 188 35.97 10.49 21.85
CA LEU A 188 35.84 9.06 22.16
C LEU A 188 37.04 8.19 21.73
N LYS A 189 38.10 8.74 21.11
CA LYS A 189 39.40 8.05 20.83
C LYS A 189 39.28 6.61 20.27
N GLY A 190 38.33 6.36 19.38
CA GLY A 190 38.15 5.05 18.74
C GLY A 190 37.19 4.10 19.47
N GLU A 191 36.46 4.57 20.48
CA GLU A 191 35.29 3.84 21.00
C GLU A 191 34.16 3.83 19.96
N MET A 192 33.48 2.68 19.83
CA MET A 192 32.39 2.47 18.86
C MET A 192 31.24 3.47 19.06
N THR A 193 30.61 3.89 17.96
CA THR A 193 29.51 4.87 17.98
C THR A 193 28.19 4.28 18.46
N GLY A 194 27.99 2.98 18.19
CA GLY A 194 26.81 2.20 18.57
C GLY A 194 27.08 1.22 19.71
N LEU A 195 26.04 0.49 20.11
CA LEU A 195 26.14 -0.59 21.09
C LEU A 195 26.88 -1.80 20.47
N SER A 196 28.00 -2.21 21.08
CA SER A 196 28.80 -3.33 20.58
C SER A 196 28.00 -4.64 20.51
N THR A 197 28.13 -5.34 19.39
CA THR A 197 27.53 -6.65 19.15
C THR A 197 28.27 -7.78 19.87
N GLY A 198 29.53 -7.54 20.27
CA GLY A 198 30.41 -8.56 20.86
C GLY A 198 31.12 -9.44 19.84
N PHE A 199 30.98 -9.13 18.56
CA PHE A 199 31.67 -9.77 17.44
C PHE A 199 32.51 -8.73 16.72
N ARG A 200 33.83 -8.89 16.70
CA ARG A 200 34.73 -7.85 16.19
C ARG A 200 34.46 -7.54 14.72
N ASP A 201 34.36 -8.58 13.89
CA ASP A 201 34.20 -8.41 12.45
C ASP A 201 32.82 -7.81 12.09
N LEU A 202 31.79 -8.06 12.92
CA LEU A 202 30.48 -7.44 12.77
C LEU A 202 30.48 -5.98 13.24
N ASP A 203 31.14 -5.69 14.35
CA ASP A 203 31.29 -4.33 14.88
C ASP A 203 32.12 -3.46 13.92
N GLU A 204 33.13 -4.00 13.24
CA GLU A 204 33.86 -3.30 12.18
C GLU A 204 32.97 -2.96 10.98
N MET A 205 32.08 -3.87 10.58
CA MET A 205 31.15 -3.63 9.48
C MET A 205 29.99 -2.67 9.82
N THR A 206 29.54 -2.67 11.07
CA THR A 206 28.31 -1.96 11.50
C THR A 206 28.60 -0.71 12.34
N SER A 207 29.83 -0.56 12.85
CA SER A 207 30.19 0.40 13.91
C SER A 207 29.35 0.23 15.19
N GLY A 208 28.91 -1.00 15.45
CA GLY A 208 27.96 -1.35 16.51
C GLY A 208 26.50 -1.06 16.14
N LEU A 209 25.57 -1.52 16.97
CA LEU A 209 24.13 -1.31 16.80
C LEU A 209 23.77 0.15 17.10
N GLN A 210 23.35 0.90 16.07
CA GLN A 210 23.09 2.33 16.22
C GLN A 210 21.77 2.61 16.97
N PRO A 211 21.72 3.68 17.78
CA PRO A 211 20.48 4.14 18.39
C PRO A 211 19.42 4.46 17.33
N SER A 212 18.16 4.10 17.62
CA SER A 212 17.01 4.32 16.73
C SER A 212 16.94 3.46 15.47
N ASP A 213 17.85 2.50 15.29
CA ASP A 213 17.82 1.57 14.16
C ASP A 213 16.91 0.35 14.44
N LEU A 214 16.22 -0.08 13.38
CA LEU A 214 15.52 -1.35 13.31
C LEU A 214 16.41 -2.36 12.57
N VAL A 215 16.86 -3.37 13.31
CA VAL A 215 17.74 -4.44 12.83
C VAL A 215 16.94 -5.72 12.70
N ILE A 216 16.85 -6.27 11.50
CA ILE A 216 16.14 -7.52 11.22
C ILE A 216 17.16 -8.65 11.08
N ILE A 217 17.03 -9.69 11.91
CA ILE A 217 17.84 -10.91 11.81
C ILE A 217 16.95 -12.02 11.28
N ALA A 218 17.22 -12.44 10.04
CA ALA A 218 16.43 -13.42 9.34
C ALA A 218 17.18 -14.74 9.14
N GLY A 219 16.45 -15.84 9.04
CA GLY A 219 17.05 -17.17 8.88
C GLY A 219 16.02 -18.29 8.89
N ARG A 220 16.41 -19.47 8.38
CA ARG A 220 15.55 -20.67 8.47
C ARG A 220 15.49 -21.21 9.91
N PRO A 221 14.50 -22.04 10.25
CA PRO A 221 14.47 -22.77 11.51
C PRO A 221 15.80 -23.50 11.73
N SER A 222 16.22 -23.61 13.00
CA SER A 222 17.46 -24.29 13.41
C SER A 222 18.79 -23.67 12.95
N MET A 223 18.78 -22.57 12.19
CA MET A 223 20.01 -21.83 11.82
C MET A 223 20.67 -21.10 12.99
N GLY A 224 20.02 -21.02 14.15
CA GLY A 224 20.57 -20.36 15.34
C GLY A 224 20.19 -18.88 15.49
N LYS A 225 19.14 -18.39 14.83
CA LYS A 225 18.65 -17.00 14.96
C LYS A 225 18.52 -16.53 16.41
N THR A 226 17.73 -17.25 17.22
CA THR A 226 17.53 -16.93 18.64
C THR A 226 18.83 -17.02 19.42
N THR A 227 19.70 -17.98 19.10
CA THR A 227 21.01 -18.11 19.75
C THR A 227 21.89 -16.91 19.47
N PHE A 228 22.02 -16.51 18.20
CA PHE A 228 22.78 -15.33 17.80
C PHE A 228 22.24 -14.06 18.47
N ALA A 229 20.92 -13.87 18.44
CA ALA A 229 20.27 -12.72 19.08
C ALA A 229 20.45 -12.69 20.60
N MET A 230 20.40 -13.85 21.27
CA MET A 230 20.68 -13.93 22.71
C MET A 230 22.17 -13.69 23.03
N ASN A 231 23.11 -14.01 22.14
CA ASN A 231 24.51 -13.61 22.32
C ASN A 231 24.70 -12.09 22.20
N LEU A 232 23.95 -11.41 21.32
CA LEU A 232 23.91 -9.94 21.29
C LEU A 232 23.36 -9.37 22.60
N VAL A 233 22.26 -9.94 23.11
CA VAL A 233 21.66 -9.54 24.40
C VAL A 233 22.63 -9.77 25.56
N GLU A 234 23.26 -10.94 25.62
CA GLU A 234 24.28 -11.28 26.63
C GLU A 234 25.40 -10.24 26.65
N HIS A 235 25.95 -9.90 25.49
CA HIS A 235 27.00 -8.90 25.38
C HIS A 235 26.52 -7.50 25.80
N ALA A 236 25.33 -7.09 25.36
CA ALA A 236 24.73 -5.81 25.72
C ALA A 236 24.50 -5.69 27.24
N VAL A 237 24.03 -6.75 27.89
CA VAL A 237 23.78 -6.78 29.34
C VAL A 237 25.09 -6.70 30.14
N ILE A 238 26.17 -7.28 29.63
CA ILE A 238 27.48 -7.25 30.30
C ILE A 238 28.17 -5.90 30.12
N SER A 239 28.15 -5.38 28.88
CA SER A 239 28.87 -4.16 28.48
C SER A 239 28.17 -2.85 28.83
N SER A 240 26.86 -2.87 29.08
CA SER A 240 26.06 -1.69 29.42
C SER A 240 25.38 -1.83 30.80
N ASP A 241 25.23 -0.71 31.50
CA ASP A 241 24.46 -0.62 32.75
C ASP A 241 22.99 -0.27 32.54
N LYS A 242 22.61 0.06 31.30
CA LYS A 242 21.22 0.35 30.90
C LYS A 242 20.39 -0.94 30.79
N PRO A 243 19.09 -0.90 31.09
CA PRO A 243 18.17 -2.02 30.89
C PRO A 243 18.19 -2.60 29.47
N VAL A 244 18.12 -3.93 29.35
CA VAL A 244 17.90 -4.64 28.08
C VAL A 244 16.56 -5.38 28.18
N MET A 245 15.72 -5.23 27.15
CA MET A 245 14.39 -5.84 27.08
C MET A 245 14.33 -6.93 26.01
N VAL A 246 13.80 -8.09 26.37
CA VAL A 246 13.58 -9.23 25.47
C VAL A 246 12.11 -9.59 25.46
N PHE A 247 11.48 -9.57 24.30
CA PHE A 247 10.13 -10.09 24.08
C PHE A 247 10.21 -11.42 23.34
N SER A 248 9.80 -12.51 23.99
CA SER A 248 9.91 -13.87 23.47
C SER A 248 8.55 -14.51 23.31
N MET A 249 8.01 -14.45 22.09
CA MET A 249 6.69 -15.01 21.77
C MET A 249 6.74 -16.49 21.38
N GLU A 250 7.92 -17.00 21.01
CA GLU A 250 8.11 -18.41 20.64
C GLU A 250 8.58 -19.27 21.82
N MET A 251 9.49 -18.74 22.65
CA MET A 251 10.14 -19.51 23.71
C MET A 251 9.81 -18.97 25.11
N PRO A 252 9.60 -19.84 26.12
CA PRO A 252 9.46 -19.41 27.51
C PRO A 252 10.73 -18.72 28.04
N ALA A 253 10.57 -17.75 28.94
CA ALA A 253 11.68 -16.96 29.50
C ALA A 253 12.76 -17.84 30.16
N GLU A 254 12.34 -18.88 30.90
CA GLU A 254 13.25 -19.84 31.55
C GLU A 254 14.16 -20.55 30.54
N SER A 255 13.62 -20.91 29.37
CA SER A 255 14.37 -21.60 28.32
C SER A 255 15.44 -20.70 27.67
N LEU A 256 15.16 -19.41 27.57
CA LEU A 256 16.15 -18.42 27.14
C LEU A 256 17.24 -18.21 28.20
N MET A 257 16.86 -18.14 29.48
CA MET A 257 17.83 -17.99 30.56
C MET A 257 18.81 -19.17 30.66
N LEU A 258 18.32 -20.40 30.51
CA LEU A 258 19.19 -21.58 30.49
C LEU A 258 20.20 -21.54 29.33
N ARG A 259 19.83 -20.97 28.18
CA ARG A 259 20.74 -20.74 27.05
C ARG A 259 21.82 -19.72 27.39
N VAL A 260 21.44 -18.58 28.00
CA VAL A 260 22.40 -17.55 28.42
C VAL A 260 23.40 -18.12 29.43
N LEU A 261 22.93 -18.89 30.41
CA LEU A 261 23.80 -19.53 31.41
C LEU A 261 24.72 -20.59 30.79
N SER A 262 24.21 -21.40 29.86
CA SER A 262 25.02 -22.37 29.09
C SER A 262 26.09 -21.67 28.25
N SER A 263 25.76 -20.54 27.62
CA SER A 263 26.68 -19.76 26.80
C SER A 263 27.78 -19.10 27.63
N LEU A 264 27.41 -18.37 28.69
CA LEU A 264 28.35 -17.69 29.60
C LEU A 264 29.24 -18.66 30.36
N GLY A 265 28.65 -19.74 30.88
CA GLY A 265 29.37 -20.77 31.63
C GLY A 265 30.20 -21.70 30.72
N ARG A 266 29.99 -21.67 29.40
CA ARG A 266 30.54 -22.65 28.45
C ARG A 266 30.27 -24.09 28.92
N ILE A 267 29.02 -24.35 29.29
CA ILE A 267 28.53 -25.64 29.80
C ILE A 267 27.61 -26.26 28.75
N ASP A 268 27.69 -27.58 28.56
CA ASP A 268 26.82 -28.28 27.61
C ASP A 268 25.34 -28.02 27.92
N GLN A 269 24.61 -27.53 26.92
CA GLN A 269 23.22 -27.13 27.09
C GLN A 269 22.31 -28.30 27.50
N THR A 270 22.62 -29.52 27.02
CA THR A 270 21.86 -30.72 27.38
C THR A 270 22.04 -31.05 28.86
N ARG A 271 23.24 -30.86 29.41
CA ARG A 271 23.51 -31.04 30.84
C ARG A 271 22.82 -29.99 31.69
N VAL A 272 22.90 -28.71 31.29
CA VAL A 272 22.19 -27.61 31.97
C VAL A 272 20.68 -27.86 31.99
N ARG A 273 20.10 -28.29 30.85
CA ARG A 273 18.65 -28.55 30.74
C ARG A 273 18.20 -29.80 31.50
N SER A 274 19.02 -30.85 31.54
CA SER A 274 18.70 -32.11 32.23
C SER A 274 19.03 -32.09 33.72
N GLY A 275 19.79 -31.09 34.19
CA GLY A 275 20.30 -31.02 35.55
C GLY A 275 21.46 -31.99 35.84
N GLN A 276 21.95 -32.71 34.82
CA GLN A 276 23.05 -33.67 34.94
C GLN A 276 24.40 -32.97 34.77
N LEU A 277 24.70 -32.04 35.67
CA LEU A 277 25.95 -31.27 35.69
C LEU A 277 27.08 -32.09 36.31
N GLU A 278 28.28 -32.00 35.73
CA GLU A 278 29.49 -32.57 36.33
C GLU A 278 30.04 -31.65 37.43
N ASP A 279 30.92 -32.17 38.29
CA ASP A 279 31.51 -31.40 39.38
C ASP A 279 32.25 -30.14 38.89
N GLU A 280 32.80 -30.17 37.66
CA GLU A 280 33.46 -29.03 37.02
C GLU A 280 32.49 -27.98 36.44
N ASP A 281 31.24 -28.36 36.16
CA ASP A 281 30.23 -27.47 35.58
C ASP A 281 29.65 -26.52 36.65
N TRP A 282 29.57 -26.96 37.90
CA TRP A 282 29.00 -26.17 39.02
C TRP A 282 29.73 -24.84 39.29
N PRO A 283 31.07 -24.78 39.35
CA PRO A 283 31.81 -23.52 39.47
C PRO A 283 31.55 -22.56 38.30
N ARG A 284 31.47 -23.07 37.07
CA ARG A 284 31.22 -22.26 35.87
C ARG A 284 29.80 -21.69 35.87
N LEU A 285 28.82 -22.50 36.26
CA LEU A 285 27.42 -22.07 36.37
C LEU A 285 27.26 -20.98 37.42
N THR A 286 27.89 -21.17 38.58
CA THR A 286 27.83 -20.20 39.69
C THR A 286 28.49 -18.88 39.27
N SER A 287 29.60 -18.94 38.53
CA SER A 287 30.25 -17.76 37.96
C SER A 287 29.34 -17.01 36.98
N ALA A 288 28.65 -17.73 36.08
CA ALA A 288 27.70 -17.13 35.14
C ALA A 288 26.49 -16.49 35.86
N VAL A 289 25.95 -17.13 36.90
CA VAL A 289 24.87 -16.56 37.72
C VAL A 289 25.32 -15.30 38.43
N ASN A 290 26.52 -15.29 39.02
CA ASN A 290 27.06 -14.12 39.69
C ASN A 290 27.29 -12.95 38.73
N LEU A 291 27.69 -13.21 37.49
CA LEU A 291 27.85 -12.18 36.47
C LEU A 291 26.52 -11.49 36.11
N LEU A 292 25.41 -12.22 36.15
CA LEU A 292 24.09 -11.72 35.77
C LEU A 292 23.29 -11.13 36.93
N LYS A 293 23.62 -11.48 38.18
CA LYS A 293 22.81 -11.19 39.37
C LYS A 293 22.42 -9.71 39.52
N ASP A 294 23.34 -8.81 39.21
CA ASP A 294 23.15 -7.36 39.39
C ASP A 294 22.86 -6.63 38.05
N LYS A 295 22.63 -7.38 36.97
CA LYS A 295 22.41 -6.82 35.64
C LYS A 295 20.93 -6.65 35.32
N GLN A 296 20.61 -5.60 34.54
CA GLN A 296 19.23 -5.20 34.22
C GLN A 296 18.71 -5.88 32.94
N LEU A 297 18.46 -7.19 33.00
CA LEU A 297 17.82 -7.95 31.91
C LEU A 297 16.36 -8.26 32.23
N PHE A 298 15.45 -7.81 31.36
CA PHE A 298 14.01 -8.07 31.47
C PHE A 298 13.55 -8.95 30.31
N ILE A 299 12.87 -10.06 30.62
CA ILE A 299 12.31 -10.98 29.62
C ILE A 299 10.80 -11.07 29.83
N ASP A 300 10.07 -10.94 28.73
CA ASP A 300 8.62 -11.04 28.67
C ASP A 300 8.24 -12.07 27.61
N ASP A 301 7.67 -13.19 28.06
CA ASP A 301 7.30 -14.32 27.21
C ASP A 301 5.81 -14.38 26.88
N THR A 302 5.12 -13.24 26.99
CA THR A 302 3.71 -13.16 26.59
C THR A 302 3.56 -13.38 25.07
N ALA A 303 2.74 -14.35 24.69
CA ALA A 303 2.46 -14.65 23.29
C ALA A 303 1.62 -13.56 22.62
N ALA A 304 1.79 -13.41 21.30
CA ALA A 304 0.93 -12.60 20.42
C ALA A 304 0.77 -11.12 20.81
N LEU A 305 1.82 -10.49 21.35
CA LEU A 305 1.76 -9.07 21.70
C LEU A 305 1.65 -8.16 20.48
N SER A 306 0.85 -7.13 20.61
CA SER A 306 0.81 -6.00 19.69
C SER A 306 1.95 -5.01 19.94
N PRO A 307 2.38 -4.23 18.92
CA PRO A 307 3.37 -3.18 19.11
C PRO A 307 2.98 -2.12 20.17
N ASN A 308 1.68 -1.87 20.36
CA ASN A 308 1.19 -0.90 21.33
C ASN A 308 1.27 -1.42 22.78
N GLU A 309 0.95 -2.69 23.01
CA GLU A 309 1.16 -3.33 24.31
C GLU A 309 2.65 -3.35 24.67
N MET A 310 3.50 -3.69 23.69
CA MET A 310 4.95 -3.64 23.84
C MET A 310 5.43 -2.24 24.25
N ARG A 311 4.94 -1.19 23.57
CA ARG A 311 5.23 0.22 23.90
C ARG A 311 4.87 0.53 25.35
N SER A 312 3.70 0.11 25.82
CA SER A 312 3.25 0.33 27.20
C SER A 312 4.19 -0.30 28.22
N ARG A 313 4.61 -1.55 27.98
CA ARG A 313 5.55 -2.28 28.84
C ARG A 313 6.94 -1.62 28.85
N LEU A 314 7.44 -1.22 27.69
CA LEU A 314 8.70 -0.49 27.57
C LEU A 314 8.68 0.84 28.35
N ARG A 315 7.60 1.63 28.25
CA ARG A 315 7.46 2.88 29.02
C ARG A 315 7.50 2.64 30.53
N ARG A 316 6.92 1.53 31.01
CA ARG A 316 6.98 1.17 32.43
C ARG A 316 8.41 0.90 32.88
N VAL A 317 9.16 0.10 32.13
CA VAL A 317 10.58 -0.19 32.41
C VAL A 317 11.40 1.10 32.38
N VAL A 318 11.20 1.96 31.38
CA VAL A 318 11.92 3.24 31.28
C VAL A 318 11.65 4.16 32.47
N ARG A 319 10.41 4.20 32.96
CA ARG A 319 10.04 5.00 34.13
C ARG A 319 10.69 4.50 35.41
N GLU A 320 10.85 3.19 35.56
CA GLU A 320 11.36 2.55 36.78
C GLU A 320 12.89 2.40 36.77
N HIS A 321 13.50 2.19 35.60
CA HIS A 321 14.90 1.78 35.43
C HIS A 321 15.72 2.66 34.47
N GLY A 322 15.11 3.64 33.81
CA GLY A 322 15.79 4.56 32.89
C GLY A 322 15.88 4.04 31.44
N ASN A 323 16.67 4.73 30.62
CA ASN A 323 16.72 4.49 29.16
C ASN A 323 17.23 3.08 28.82
N ILE A 324 16.58 2.44 27.85
CA ILE A 324 16.89 1.07 27.40
C ILE A 324 18.12 1.08 26.48
N ALA A 325 18.99 0.07 26.62
CA ALA A 325 20.14 -0.15 25.73
C ALA A 325 19.76 -0.89 24.45
N LEU A 326 18.93 -1.93 24.55
CA LEU A 326 18.56 -2.81 23.45
C LEU A 326 17.16 -3.38 23.68
N ILE A 327 16.38 -3.45 22.60
CA ILE A 327 15.10 -4.18 22.58
C ILE A 327 15.26 -5.35 21.61
N MET A 328 15.00 -6.58 22.07
CA MET A 328 15.04 -7.79 21.27
C MET A 328 13.63 -8.41 21.17
N ILE A 329 13.24 -8.86 19.98
CA ILE A 329 11.91 -9.43 19.71
C ILE A 329 12.05 -10.77 18.96
N ASP A 330 11.57 -11.86 19.54
CA ASP A 330 11.57 -13.22 18.97
C ASP A 330 10.14 -13.78 18.84
N TYR A 331 9.52 -13.88 17.65
CA TYR A 331 9.89 -13.29 16.36
C TYR A 331 8.71 -12.49 15.80
N LEU A 332 9.00 -11.59 14.87
CA LEU A 332 8.06 -10.57 14.37
C LEU A 332 6.75 -11.17 13.84
N GLN A 333 6.83 -12.31 13.14
CA GLN A 333 5.65 -13.02 12.63
C GLN A 333 4.84 -13.79 13.69
N LEU A 334 5.01 -13.57 15.00
CA LEU A 334 4.05 -13.98 16.04
C LEU A 334 3.26 -12.82 16.64
N MET A 335 3.66 -11.58 16.37
CA MET A 335 2.93 -10.39 16.82
C MET A 335 1.53 -10.32 16.19
N GLN A 336 0.57 -9.72 16.88
CA GLN A 336 -0.80 -9.55 16.37
C GLN A 336 -1.28 -8.11 16.55
N ILE A 337 -1.95 -7.57 15.54
CA ILE A 337 -2.64 -6.27 15.64
C ILE A 337 -4.16 -6.53 15.68
N PRO A 338 -4.86 -6.15 16.76
CA PRO A 338 -6.31 -6.31 16.85
C PRO A 338 -7.03 -5.65 15.66
N GLY A 339 -7.86 -6.42 14.95
CA GLY A 339 -8.58 -5.95 13.75
C GLY A 339 -7.92 -6.31 12.41
N PHE A 340 -6.68 -6.81 12.40
CA PHE A 340 -5.99 -7.30 11.20
C PHE A 340 -6.07 -8.83 11.10
N ASN A 341 -7.26 -9.40 10.86
CA ASN A 341 -7.44 -10.86 10.90
C ASN A 341 -7.11 -11.58 9.58
N GLU A 342 -7.00 -10.88 8.43
CA GLU A 342 -6.91 -11.54 7.10
C GLU A 342 -5.68 -11.13 6.25
N ASN A 343 -5.01 -10.01 6.58
CA ASN A 343 -3.87 -9.50 5.78
C ASN A 343 -2.55 -9.54 6.55
N ARG A 344 -1.97 -10.74 6.71
CA ARG A 344 -0.75 -10.96 7.51
C ARG A 344 0.46 -10.15 7.07
N THR A 345 0.60 -9.83 5.78
CA THR A 345 1.73 -9.01 5.31
C THR A 345 1.46 -7.52 5.49
N GLY A 346 0.23 -7.04 5.31
CA GLY A 346 -0.15 -5.67 5.72
C GLY A 346 0.04 -5.47 7.22
N GLU A 347 -0.34 -6.47 8.02
CA GLU A 347 -0.08 -6.51 9.46
C GLU A 347 1.42 -6.48 9.77
N ILE A 348 2.23 -7.30 9.12
CA ILE A 348 3.70 -7.30 9.27
C ILE A 348 4.31 -5.95 8.83
N SER A 349 3.75 -5.30 7.81
CA SER A 349 4.18 -3.98 7.35
C SER A 349 3.93 -2.93 8.42
N GLU A 350 2.75 -2.96 9.03
CA GLU A 350 2.40 -2.03 10.09
C GLU A 350 3.14 -2.33 11.40
N ILE A 351 3.40 -3.60 11.70
CA ILE A 351 4.30 -4.02 12.78
C ILE A 351 5.69 -3.43 12.53
N SER A 352 6.28 -3.64 11.35
CA SER A 352 7.60 -3.15 10.98
C SER A 352 7.74 -1.64 11.16
N ARG A 353 6.77 -0.87 10.62
CA ARG A 353 6.70 0.58 10.80
C ARG A 353 6.57 0.99 12.26
N SER A 354 5.72 0.28 13.01
CA SER A 354 5.53 0.52 14.45
C SER A 354 6.82 0.26 15.24
N LEU A 355 7.54 -0.82 14.92
CA LEU A 355 8.83 -1.16 15.55
C LEU A 355 9.90 -0.10 15.24
N LYS A 356 9.98 0.41 14.00
CA LYS A 356 10.86 1.55 13.68
C LYS A 356 10.46 2.80 14.46
N GLY A 357 9.16 3.01 14.67
CA GLY A 357 8.63 4.04 15.56
C GLY A 357 9.10 3.87 17.01
N LEU A 358 9.08 2.65 17.54
CA LEU A 358 9.60 2.34 18.89
C LEU A 358 11.10 2.60 19.00
N ALA A 359 11.88 2.20 17.99
CA ALA A 359 13.32 2.43 17.97
C ALA A 359 13.62 3.94 18.10
N LYS A 360 12.92 4.79 17.34
CA LYS A 360 13.04 6.25 17.39
C LYS A 360 12.55 6.84 18.70
N GLU A 361 11.42 6.36 19.23
CA GLU A 361 10.83 6.85 20.47
C GLU A 361 11.74 6.61 21.68
N PHE A 362 12.30 5.40 21.79
CA PHE A 362 13.16 5.01 22.90
C PHE A 362 14.66 5.24 22.65
N GLN A 363 15.02 5.74 21.46
CA GLN A 363 16.40 6.03 21.05
C GLN A 363 17.36 4.87 21.29
N CYS A 364 16.93 3.64 20.99
CA CYS A 364 17.73 2.44 21.16
C CYS A 364 17.56 1.51 19.95
N PRO A 365 18.54 0.63 19.66
CA PRO A 365 18.41 -0.39 18.64
C PRO A 365 17.28 -1.37 18.98
N VAL A 366 16.45 -1.68 17.99
CA VAL A 366 15.43 -2.72 18.05
C VAL A 366 15.87 -3.87 17.14
N VAL A 367 16.19 -5.02 17.73
CA VAL A 367 16.55 -6.24 17.03
C VAL A 367 15.33 -7.16 16.96
N ALA A 368 14.77 -7.33 15.76
CA ALA A 368 13.62 -8.21 15.55
C ALA A 368 13.99 -9.43 14.71
N LEU A 369 13.62 -10.62 15.19
CA LEU A 369 13.85 -11.86 14.47
C LEU A 369 12.77 -12.07 13.43
N SER A 370 13.18 -12.60 12.27
CA SER A 370 12.27 -12.92 11.17
C SER A 370 12.56 -14.32 10.64
N GLN A 371 11.52 -15.13 10.47
CA GLN A 371 11.68 -16.45 9.87
C GLN A 371 11.63 -16.40 8.34
N LEU A 372 12.61 -17.03 7.68
CA LEU A 372 12.61 -17.19 6.21
C LEU A 372 11.71 -18.31 5.73
N ASN A 373 11.34 -18.24 4.46
CA ASN A 373 10.45 -19.17 3.79
C ASN A 373 11.10 -20.53 3.47
N ARG A 374 10.29 -21.62 3.46
CA ARG A 374 10.79 -22.98 3.17
C ARG A 374 11.26 -23.19 1.72
N SER A 375 10.84 -22.34 0.78
CA SER A 375 11.22 -22.39 -0.63
C SER A 375 12.74 -22.28 -0.86
N LEU A 376 13.45 -21.65 0.07
CA LEU A 376 14.92 -21.56 0.07
C LEU A 376 15.60 -22.96 0.04
N GLU A 377 14.96 -23.98 0.63
CA GLU A 377 15.52 -25.33 0.72
C GLU A 377 15.52 -26.09 -0.60
N GLN A 378 14.69 -25.65 -1.55
CA GLN A 378 14.56 -26.26 -2.88
C GLN A 378 15.62 -25.75 -3.87
N ARG A 379 16.33 -24.66 -3.52
CA ARG A 379 17.36 -24.08 -4.38
C ARG A 379 18.64 -24.90 -4.35
N PRO A 380 19.40 -24.96 -5.46
CA PRO A 380 20.76 -25.49 -5.47
C PRO A 380 21.67 -24.75 -4.47
N ASN A 381 21.55 -23.41 -4.43
CA ASN A 381 22.20 -22.57 -3.43
C ASN A 381 21.21 -22.15 -2.34
N LYS A 382 21.46 -22.61 -1.11
CA LYS A 382 20.60 -22.38 0.05
C LYS A 382 20.98 -21.14 0.85
N ARG A 383 22.00 -20.37 0.43
CA ARG A 383 22.34 -19.08 1.05
C ARG A 383 21.17 -18.09 0.88
N PRO A 384 20.65 -17.50 1.98
CA PRO A 384 19.57 -16.52 1.91
C PRO A 384 19.95 -15.26 1.15
N VAL A 385 18.97 -14.69 0.46
CA VAL A 385 19.10 -13.38 -0.23
C VAL A 385 17.90 -12.50 0.11
N MET A 386 18.02 -11.19 -0.13
CA MET A 386 16.93 -10.22 0.11
C MET A 386 15.60 -10.62 -0.54
N SER A 387 15.65 -11.29 -1.68
CA SER A 387 14.47 -11.74 -2.41
C SER A 387 13.71 -12.91 -1.77
N ASP A 388 14.25 -13.53 -0.71
CA ASP A 388 13.56 -14.54 0.11
C ASP A 388 12.47 -13.95 1.01
N LEU A 389 12.48 -12.62 1.18
CA LEU A 389 11.45 -11.85 1.87
C LEU A 389 10.34 -11.32 0.92
N ARG A 390 10.41 -11.60 -0.38
CA ARG A 390 9.62 -10.93 -1.46
C ARG A 390 8.65 -11.84 -2.24
N GLU A 391 7.62 -11.22 -2.84
CA GLU A 391 6.58 -11.78 -3.74
C GLU A 391 6.86 -11.33 -5.20
N CYS A 392 6.48 -12.09 -6.25
CA CYS A 392 7.00 -11.83 -7.61
C CYS A 392 6.08 -12.26 -8.78
N VAL A 393 6.23 -11.56 -9.93
CA VAL A 393 5.58 -11.80 -11.24
C VAL A 393 6.62 -12.10 -12.35
N THR A 394 6.21 -12.59 -13.53
CA THR A 394 7.14 -12.82 -14.67
C THR A 394 7.51 -11.54 -15.41
N GLY A 395 8.66 -11.53 -16.08
CA GLY A 395 9.23 -10.35 -16.76
C GLY A 395 8.38 -9.74 -17.88
N ASP A 396 7.53 -10.54 -18.51
CA ASP A 396 6.60 -10.07 -19.55
C ASP A 396 5.34 -9.39 -18.99
N THR A 397 5.14 -9.43 -17.66
CA THR A 397 4.01 -8.79 -17.00
C THR A 397 4.06 -7.29 -17.28
N ARG A 398 3.00 -6.75 -17.86
CA ARG A 398 2.96 -5.34 -18.26
C ARG A 398 2.56 -4.45 -17.10
N VAL A 399 3.44 -3.55 -16.70
CA VAL A 399 3.14 -2.51 -15.72
C VAL A 399 2.38 -1.38 -16.42
N MET A 400 1.24 -0.96 -15.87
CA MET A 400 0.52 0.22 -16.36
C MET A 400 1.16 1.48 -15.78
N LEU A 401 1.82 2.25 -16.64
CA LEU A 401 2.46 3.52 -16.28
C LEU A 401 1.43 4.65 -16.21
N ALA A 402 1.72 5.66 -15.38
CA ALA A 402 0.90 6.87 -15.28
C ALA A 402 0.88 7.69 -16.59
N THR A 403 1.87 7.50 -17.46
CA THR A 403 1.91 8.07 -18.83
C THR A 403 0.89 7.42 -19.77
N GLY A 404 0.26 6.31 -19.35
CA GLY A 404 -0.66 5.49 -20.14
C GLY A 404 0.00 4.25 -20.76
N GLU A 405 1.33 4.26 -20.90
CA GLU A 405 2.09 3.15 -21.50
C GLU A 405 1.98 1.85 -20.71
N ARG A 406 2.21 0.74 -21.42
CA ARG A 406 2.24 -0.61 -20.86
C ARG A 406 3.55 -1.29 -21.23
N LEU A 407 4.51 -1.27 -20.31
CA LEU A 407 5.84 -1.84 -20.53
C LEU A 407 6.01 -3.13 -19.72
N PRO A 408 6.68 -4.16 -20.26
CA PRO A 408 7.09 -5.33 -19.48
C PRO A 408 7.90 -4.92 -18.25
N ILE A 409 7.62 -5.52 -17.10
CA ILE A 409 8.35 -5.24 -15.85
C ILE A 409 9.85 -5.51 -15.98
N GLY A 410 10.24 -6.49 -16.80
CA GLY A 410 11.65 -6.77 -17.09
C GLY A 410 12.39 -5.61 -17.77
N ASP A 411 11.69 -4.80 -18.57
CA ASP A 411 12.28 -3.63 -19.25
C ASP A 411 12.43 -2.43 -18.30
N LEU A 412 11.76 -2.48 -17.14
CA LEU A 412 11.76 -1.41 -16.14
C LEU A 412 12.83 -1.60 -15.06
N VAL A 413 13.58 -2.70 -15.08
CA VAL A 413 14.61 -3.00 -14.08
C VAL A 413 15.61 -1.85 -13.95
N GLY A 414 15.86 -1.44 -12.70
CA GLY A 414 16.74 -0.32 -12.37
C GLY A 414 16.10 1.07 -12.51
N GLN A 415 14.81 1.15 -12.83
CA GLN A 415 14.08 2.40 -13.00
C GLN A 415 13.06 2.62 -11.88
N THR A 416 12.57 3.86 -11.76
CA THR A 416 11.59 4.30 -10.77
C THR A 416 10.34 4.89 -11.46
N PRO A 417 9.63 4.11 -12.29
CA PRO A 417 8.52 4.63 -13.08
C PRO A 417 7.34 5.09 -12.22
N ASP A 418 6.58 6.06 -12.72
CA ASP A 418 5.26 6.36 -12.17
C ASP A 418 4.23 5.34 -12.69
N VAL A 419 3.49 4.72 -11.78
CA VAL A 419 2.53 3.65 -12.06
C VAL A 419 1.14 4.03 -11.57
N ILE A 420 0.15 3.23 -11.97
CA ILE A 420 -1.21 3.31 -11.43
C ILE A 420 -1.35 2.33 -10.27
N SER A 421 -1.82 2.83 -9.13
CA SER A 421 -2.10 2.10 -7.89
C SER A 421 -3.58 2.28 -7.48
N LEU A 422 -3.99 1.58 -6.42
CA LEU A 422 -5.33 1.65 -5.83
C LEU A 422 -5.25 2.32 -4.46
N GLY A 423 -6.01 3.39 -4.24
CA GLY A 423 -6.17 4.02 -2.93
C GLY A 423 -7.12 3.24 -2.02
N GLU A 424 -7.11 3.57 -0.72
CA GLU A 424 -8.00 2.96 0.29
C GLU A 424 -9.50 3.21 0.00
N ASP A 425 -9.81 4.26 -0.74
CA ASP A 425 -11.16 4.60 -1.22
C ASP A 425 -11.63 3.75 -2.41
N GLY A 426 -10.79 2.82 -2.89
CA GLY A 426 -11.07 1.99 -4.05
C GLY A 426 -10.98 2.74 -5.38
N LYS A 427 -10.31 3.90 -5.41
CA LYS A 427 -10.04 4.69 -6.61
C LYS A 427 -8.63 4.48 -7.14
N LEU A 428 -8.50 4.50 -8.46
CA LEU A 428 -7.19 4.39 -9.11
C LEU A 428 -6.49 5.74 -9.09
N ARG A 429 -5.22 5.76 -8.68
CA ARG A 429 -4.40 6.98 -8.61
C ARG A 429 -2.99 6.76 -9.13
N ARG A 430 -2.28 7.85 -9.41
CA ARG A 430 -0.85 7.84 -9.74
C ARG A 430 -0.05 7.64 -8.47
N SER A 431 0.96 6.78 -8.54
CA SER A 431 1.97 6.63 -7.50
C SER A 431 3.34 6.41 -8.10
N THR A 432 4.37 6.89 -7.41
CA THR A 432 5.77 6.71 -7.80
C THR A 432 6.30 5.42 -7.20
N THR A 433 7.00 4.61 -8.00
CA THR A 433 7.68 3.40 -7.49
C THR A 433 9.06 3.74 -6.95
N ASP A 434 9.54 2.95 -5.98
CA ASP A 434 10.91 3.09 -5.46
C ASP A 434 11.97 2.56 -6.43
N LEU A 435 11.78 1.33 -6.93
CA LEU A 435 12.67 0.66 -7.86
C LEU A 435 11.99 -0.60 -8.42
N VAL A 436 12.36 -1.01 -9.63
CA VAL A 436 12.02 -2.32 -10.21
C VAL A 436 13.28 -3.19 -10.29
N TRP A 437 13.19 -4.47 -9.97
CA TRP A 437 14.36 -5.37 -9.96
C TRP A 437 14.02 -6.80 -10.41
N SER A 438 15.07 -7.53 -10.84
CA SER A 438 15.00 -8.99 -10.98
C SER A 438 15.17 -9.65 -9.61
N VAL A 439 14.35 -10.66 -9.35
CA VAL A 439 14.35 -11.45 -8.11
C VAL A 439 15.08 -12.78 -8.30
N GLY A 440 15.09 -13.32 -9.53
CA GLY A 440 15.70 -14.60 -9.89
C GLY A 440 14.67 -15.61 -10.42
N THR A 441 15.06 -16.87 -10.59
CA THR A 441 14.20 -17.93 -11.15
C THR A 441 13.32 -18.57 -10.08
N LYS A 442 12.00 -18.60 -10.29
CA LYS A 442 11.02 -19.22 -9.36
C LYS A 442 9.93 -19.99 -10.11
N PRO A 443 9.26 -20.97 -9.47
CA PRO A 443 8.07 -21.60 -10.02
C PRO A 443 6.91 -20.61 -10.19
N VAL A 444 6.25 -20.66 -11.34
CA VAL A 444 5.20 -19.73 -11.77
C VAL A 444 3.90 -20.46 -12.07
N PHE A 445 2.78 -19.78 -11.81
CA PHE A 445 1.43 -20.18 -12.21
C PHE A 445 0.85 -19.13 -13.15
N GLU A 446 0.14 -19.55 -14.18
CA GLU A 446 -0.69 -18.67 -15.01
C GLU A 446 -2.14 -18.73 -14.51
N ILE A 447 -2.69 -17.56 -14.23
CA ILE A 447 -4.07 -17.34 -13.83
C ILE A 447 -4.80 -16.72 -15.01
N CYS A 448 -5.79 -17.41 -15.56
CA CYS A 448 -6.64 -16.92 -16.65
C CYS A 448 -8.01 -16.50 -16.09
N LEU A 449 -8.49 -15.35 -16.54
CA LEU A 449 -9.75 -14.77 -16.08
C LEU A 449 -10.85 -14.85 -17.14
N ALA A 450 -12.11 -14.68 -16.74
CA ALA A 450 -13.27 -14.79 -17.62
C ALA A 450 -13.38 -13.64 -18.63
N SER A 451 -12.70 -12.51 -18.42
CA SER A 451 -12.45 -11.48 -19.44
C SER A 451 -11.43 -11.92 -20.49
N GLY A 452 -10.73 -13.03 -20.29
CA GLY A 452 -9.62 -13.50 -21.11
C GLY A 452 -8.28 -12.82 -20.82
N ARG A 453 -8.20 -11.94 -19.80
CA ARG A 453 -6.94 -11.46 -19.23
C ARG A 453 -6.22 -12.57 -18.47
N ARG A 454 -4.91 -12.42 -18.34
CA ARG A 454 -4.05 -13.40 -17.68
C ARG A 454 -2.91 -12.72 -16.96
N ILE A 455 -2.46 -13.34 -15.88
CA ILE A 455 -1.26 -12.95 -15.14
C ILE A 455 -0.45 -14.19 -14.81
N ARG A 456 0.88 -14.07 -14.88
CA ARG A 456 1.82 -15.12 -14.53
C ARG A 456 2.61 -14.68 -13.31
N ALA A 457 2.46 -15.42 -12.22
CA ALA A 457 3.04 -15.04 -10.95
C ALA A 457 3.42 -16.25 -10.09
N THR A 458 4.27 -16.01 -9.09
CA THR A 458 4.67 -17.04 -8.14
C THR A 458 3.51 -17.43 -7.22
N ALA A 459 3.52 -18.65 -6.66
CA ALA A 459 2.45 -19.15 -5.79
C ALA A 459 2.09 -18.22 -4.62
N ARG A 460 3.04 -17.42 -4.13
CA ARG A 460 2.85 -16.50 -3.01
C ARG A 460 2.47 -15.10 -3.41
N HIS A 461 2.53 -14.79 -4.71
CA HIS A 461 2.13 -13.49 -5.22
C HIS A 461 0.67 -13.24 -4.89
N ARG A 462 0.35 -12.03 -4.42
CA ARG A 462 -1.01 -11.69 -4.02
C ARG A 462 -1.74 -10.84 -5.05
N LEU A 463 -3.01 -11.18 -5.24
CA LEU A 463 -3.95 -10.45 -6.08
C LEU A 463 -5.11 -9.96 -5.22
N LYS A 464 -5.66 -8.80 -5.56
CA LYS A 464 -6.73 -8.18 -4.77
C LYS A 464 -8.02 -8.99 -4.91
N ALA A 465 -8.50 -9.56 -3.81
CA ALA A 465 -9.84 -10.12 -3.66
C ALA A 465 -10.75 -9.08 -2.99
N LEU A 466 -12.05 -9.38 -2.85
CA LEU A 466 -13.07 -8.42 -2.41
C LEU A 466 -12.70 -7.73 -1.10
N TRP A 467 -12.49 -8.52 -0.05
CA TRP A 467 -12.22 -8.03 1.30
C TRP A 467 -10.72 -7.97 1.59
N ASP A 468 -9.96 -8.88 1.00
CA ASP A 468 -8.59 -9.20 1.37
C ASP A 468 -7.67 -9.31 0.14
N TRP A 469 -6.44 -9.77 0.38
CA TRP A 469 -5.45 -10.09 -0.63
C TRP A 469 -5.19 -11.60 -0.57
N LYS A 470 -5.38 -12.30 -1.68
CA LYS A 470 -5.20 -13.75 -1.74
C LYS A 470 -3.93 -14.11 -2.50
N THR A 471 -3.18 -15.07 -1.97
CA THR A 471 -2.02 -15.61 -2.70
C THR A 471 -2.50 -16.46 -3.88
N VAL A 472 -1.70 -16.53 -4.93
CA VAL A 472 -1.97 -17.39 -6.09
C VAL A 472 -2.22 -18.85 -5.71
N ALA A 473 -1.55 -19.35 -4.66
CA ALA A 473 -1.74 -20.71 -4.14
C ALA A 473 -3.09 -20.93 -3.43
N GLU A 474 -3.69 -19.88 -2.86
CA GLU A 474 -4.99 -19.94 -2.19
C GLU A 474 -6.16 -19.77 -3.16
N LEU A 475 -5.91 -19.12 -4.30
CA LEU A 475 -6.92 -18.86 -5.32
C LEU A 475 -7.44 -20.17 -5.93
N LYS A 476 -8.75 -20.19 -6.17
CA LYS A 476 -9.45 -21.31 -6.80
C LYS A 476 -10.19 -20.83 -8.05
N VAL A 477 -10.41 -21.75 -8.98
CA VAL A 477 -11.32 -21.50 -10.11
C VAL A 477 -12.70 -21.15 -9.56
N GLY A 478 -13.23 -20.03 -10.02
CA GLY A 478 -14.48 -19.45 -9.55
C GLY A 478 -14.33 -18.25 -8.62
N ASP A 479 -13.17 -18.08 -7.96
CA ASP A 479 -12.88 -16.88 -7.18
C ASP A 479 -12.86 -15.64 -8.07
N ARG A 480 -13.09 -14.46 -7.47
CA ARG A 480 -13.04 -13.17 -8.19
C ARG A 480 -11.90 -12.30 -7.70
N ILE A 481 -11.17 -11.71 -8.64
CA ILE A 481 -10.08 -10.76 -8.36
C ILE A 481 -10.35 -9.42 -9.04
N ALA A 482 -9.72 -8.37 -8.51
CA ALA A 482 -9.94 -7.00 -8.96
C ALA A 482 -9.12 -6.65 -10.21
N LEU A 483 -9.80 -6.02 -11.16
CA LEU A 483 -9.22 -5.39 -12.35
C LEU A 483 -9.57 -3.90 -12.37
N ALA A 484 -8.83 -3.10 -13.11
CA ALA A 484 -9.25 -1.75 -13.47
C ALA A 484 -10.50 -1.82 -14.35
N ARG A 485 -11.56 -1.13 -13.94
CA ARG A 485 -12.80 -0.95 -14.72
C ARG A 485 -12.71 0.21 -15.69
N GLN A 486 -11.94 1.23 -15.31
CA GLN A 486 -11.70 2.43 -16.09
C GLN A 486 -10.30 2.95 -15.85
N LEU A 487 -9.72 3.64 -16.83
CA LEU A 487 -8.44 4.32 -16.69
C LEU A 487 -8.61 5.80 -17.03
N ALA A 488 -7.95 6.66 -16.25
CA ALA A 488 -7.90 8.09 -16.52
C ALA A 488 -7.11 8.39 -17.79
N GLN A 489 -7.31 9.59 -18.34
CA GLN A 489 -6.43 10.12 -19.38
C GLN A 489 -5.06 10.47 -18.78
N PRO A 490 -3.94 10.24 -19.51
CA PRO A 490 -2.63 10.74 -19.12
C PRO A 490 -2.65 12.24 -18.89
N GLU A 491 -1.92 12.72 -17.88
CA GLU A 491 -1.81 14.14 -17.54
C GLU A 491 -1.20 14.96 -18.68
N HIS A 492 -0.22 14.38 -19.38
CA HIS A 492 0.49 15.00 -20.50
C HIS A 492 0.34 14.15 -21.75
N PRO A 493 -0.84 14.21 -22.42
CA PRO A 493 -1.08 13.39 -23.59
C PRO A 493 -0.21 13.84 -24.76
N VAL A 494 0.30 12.88 -25.53
CA VAL A 494 0.97 13.19 -26.81
C VAL A 494 -0.07 13.55 -27.86
N VAL A 495 0.33 14.41 -28.80
CA VAL A 495 -0.53 14.82 -29.92
C VAL A 495 0.05 14.26 -31.21
N TRP A 496 -0.78 13.57 -31.97
CA TRP A 496 -0.43 13.10 -33.31
C TRP A 496 -1.25 13.83 -34.37
N GLU A 497 -0.71 13.92 -35.58
CA GLU A 497 -1.47 14.37 -36.72
C GLU A 497 -2.62 13.39 -37.03
N GLU A 498 -3.81 13.90 -37.33
CA GLU A 498 -5.00 13.04 -37.53
C GLU A 498 -4.80 12.01 -38.65
N HIS A 499 -4.16 12.42 -39.75
CA HIS A 499 -3.89 11.54 -40.89
C HIS A 499 -2.96 10.38 -40.52
N ALA A 500 -2.03 10.59 -39.59
CA ALA A 500 -1.15 9.54 -39.07
C ALA A 500 -1.93 8.51 -38.23
N LEU A 501 -2.80 8.98 -37.34
CA LEU A 501 -3.64 8.11 -36.50
C LEU A 501 -4.58 7.25 -37.35
N ILE A 502 -5.28 7.87 -38.30
CA ILE A 502 -6.22 7.19 -39.19
C ILE A 502 -5.48 6.15 -40.04
N LEU A 503 -4.35 6.53 -40.64
CA LEU A 503 -3.58 5.60 -41.47
C LEU A 503 -3.05 4.42 -40.65
N LEU A 504 -2.53 4.66 -39.44
CA LEU A 504 -2.05 3.58 -38.57
C LEU A 504 -3.16 2.59 -38.25
N ALA A 505 -4.34 3.09 -37.87
CA ALA A 505 -5.49 2.27 -37.53
C ALA A 505 -5.89 1.34 -38.69
N HIS A 506 -5.97 1.89 -39.91
CA HIS A 506 -6.29 1.10 -41.10
C HIS A 506 -5.18 0.10 -41.47
N LEU A 507 -3.91 0.48 -41.33
CA LEU A 507 -2.80 -0.42 -41.63
C LEU A 507 -2.70 -1.57 -40.61
N LEU A 508 -2.96 -1.32 -39.33
CA LEU A 508 -2.98 -2.34 -38.30
C LEU A 508 -4.04 -3.42 -38.56
N GLY A 509 -5.22 -3.05 -39.07
CA GLY A 509 -6.21 -4.04 -39.52
C GLY A 509 -5.85 -4.67 -40.86
N ASP A 510 -6.34 -4.07 -41.95
CA ASP A 510 -6.26 -4.66 -43.31
C ASP A 510 -4.96 -4.33 -44.08
N GLY A 511 -4.00 -3.67 -43.45
CA GLY A 511 -2.72 -3.33 -44.06
C GLY A 511 -1.72 -4.49 -44.08
N SER A 512 -0.93 -4.54 -45.15
CA SER A 512 0.26 -5.39 -45.31
C SER A 512 1.49 -4.53 -45.55
N TYR A 513 2.46 -4.63 -44.64
CA TYR A 513 3.74 -3.93 -44.67
C TYR A 513 4.89 -4.88 -44.34
N VAL A 514 4.82 -6.10 -44.88
CA VAL A 514 5.85 -7.14 -44.71
C VAL A 514 7.11 -6.84 -45.51
N LYS A 515 8.26 -7.35 -45.05
CA LYS A 515 9.55 -7.16 -45.73
C LYS A 515 9.53 -7.79 -47.14
N GLY A 516 10.06 -7.07 -48.11
CA GLY A 516 10.22 -7.56 -49.49
C GLY A 516 8.95 -7.53 -50.34
N GLN A 517 7.85 -6.94 -49.85
CA GLN A 517 6.62 -6.75 -50.62
C GLN A 517 6.20 -5.27 -50.63
N PRO A 518 5.48 -4.80 -51.68
CA PRO A 518 4.88 -3.47 -51.67
C PRO A 518 3.89 -3.31 -50.52
N LEU A 519 3.82 -2.11 -49.94
CA LEU A 519 2.80 -1.79 -48.93
C LEU A 519 1.42 -1.84 -49.59
N ARG A 520 0.52 -2.61 -48.99
CA ARG A 520 -0.82 -2.86 -49.53
C ARG A 520 -1.87 -2.63 -48.46
N TYR A 521 -3.04 -2.16 -48.88
CA TYR A 521 -4.24 -2.11 -48.05
C TYR A 521 -5.40 -2.72 -48.85
N THR A 522 -6.15 -3.63 -48.24
CA THR A 522 -7.21 -4.36 -48.93
C THR A 522 -8.56 -4.07 -48.27
N THR A 523 -9.55 -3.63 -49.03
CA THR A 523 -10.87 -3.32 -48.47
C THR A 523 -11.98 -3.51 -49.50
N ALA A 524 -13.21 -3.69 -49.01
CA ALA A 524 -14.43 -3.63 -49.82
C ALA A 524 -15.15 -2.27 -49.66
N SER A 525 -14.68 -1.39 -48.78
CA SER A 525 -15.34 -0.11 -48.48
C SER A 525 -14.67 1.06 -49.20
N GLU A 526 -15.45 1.80 -50.00
CA GLU A 526 -14.97 3.02 -50.68
C GLU A 526 -14.57 4.11 -49.67
N ALA A 527 -15.31 4.27 -48.57
CA ALA A 527 -14.94 5.24 -47.54
C ALA A 527 -13.57 4.94 -46.89
N ASN A 528 -13.27 3.65 -46.68
CA ASN A 528 -11.96 3.23 -46.13
C ASN A 528 -10.85 3.46 -47.16
N SER A 529 -11.09 3.17 -48.45
CA SER A 529 -10.06 3.36 -49.48
C SER A 529 -9.75 4.84 -49.73
N ASP A 530 -10.78 5.70 -49.73
CA ASP A 530 -10.62 7.15 -49.89
C ASP A 530 -9.82 7.77 -48.73
N VAL A 531 -10.09 7.35 -47.49
CA VAL A 531 -9.38 7.90 -46.34
C VAL A 531 -7.93 7.40 -46.29
N VAL A 532 -7.68 6.12 -46.57
CA VAL A 532 -6.32 5.57 -46.62
C VAL A 532 -5.49 6.24 -47.71
N LYS A 533 -6.08 6.45 -48.89
CA LYS A 533 -5.42 7.18 -49.99
C LYS A 533 -5.00 8.58 -49.53
N ARG A 534 -5.97 9.37 -49.03
CA ARG A 534 -5.74 10.74 -48.60
C ARG A 534 -4.66 10.83 -47.52
N CYS A 535 -4.72 9.95 -46.52
CA CYS A 535 -3.76 9.96 -45.43
C CYS A 535 -2.36 9.53 -45.89
N ALA A 536 -2.23 8.52 -46.76
CA ALA A 536 -0.93 8.09 -47.29
C ALA A 536 -0.28 9.16 -48.19
N GLU A 537 -1.08 9.92 -48.94
CA GLU A 537 -0.61 11.03 -49.77
C GLU A 537 -0.03 12.19 -48.94
N GLN A 538 -0.54 12.42 -47.71
CA GLN A 538 0.04 13.40 -46.77
C GLN A 538 1.47 13.03 -46.33
N PHE A 539 1.80 11.74 -46.33
CA PHE A 539 3.18 11.26 -46.12
C PHE A 539 4.03 11.33 -47.39
N GLY A 540 3.55 11.92 -48.49
CA GLY A 540 4.28 11.99 -49.76
C GLY A 540 4.35 10.65 -50.52
N SER A 541 3.53 9.67 -50.12
CA SER A 541 3.42 8.38 -50.83
C SER A 541 2.37 8.46 -51.94
N THR A 542 2.54 7.68 -53.00
CA THR A 542 1.56 7.61 -54.11
C THR A 542 0.70 6.36 -53.94
N VAL A 543 -0.61 6.50 -54.06
CA VAL A 543 -1.54 5.37 -53.90
C VAL A 543 -2.20 5.01 -55.23
N THR A 544 -2.05 3.76 -55.63
CA THR A 544 -2.69 3.21 -56.85
C THR A 544 -3.71 2.15 -56.48
N ARG A 545 -4.88 2.19 -57.12
CA ARG A 545 -5.96 1.22 -56.91
C ARG A 545 -5.88 0.09 -57.92
N HIS A 546 -6.05 -1.14 -57.45
CA HIS A 546 -6.08 -2.36 -58.24
C HIS A 546 -7.37 -3.13 -57.96
N ALA A 547 -7.97 -3.72 -59.00
CA ALA A 547 -9.15 -4.56 -58.84
C ALA A 547 -8.80 -5.84 -58.04
N GLY A 548 -9.65 -6.21 -57.09
CA GLY A 548 -9.51 -7.44 -56.30
C GLY A 548 -10.54 -8.49 -56.70
N ARG A 549 -10.81 -9.45 -55.80
CA ARG A 549 -11.77 -10.54 -56.03
C ARG A 549 -13.13 -10.18 -55.43
N GLY A 550 -14.20 -10.25 -56.23
CA GLY A 550 -15.53 -9.84 -55.79
C GLY A 550 -15.61 -8.33 -55.56
N ASN A 551 -16.21 -7.90 -54.44
CA ASN A 551 -16.36 -6.48 -54.10
C ASN A 551 -15.09 -5.86 -53.47
N TRP A 552 -14.02 -6.65 -53.33
CA TRP A 552 -12.76 -6.20 -52.73
C TRP A 552 -11.87 -5.52 -53.77
N HIS A 553 -11.12 -4.52 -53.33
CA HIS A 553 -10.06 -3.88 -54.10
C HIS A 553 -8.82 -3.66 -53.23
N GLN A 554 -7.67 -3.49 -53.88
CA GLN A 554 -6.39 -3.32 -53.21
C GLN A 554 -5.78 -1.96 -53.56
N LEU A 555 -5.31 -1.24 -52.55
CA LEU A 555 -4.49 -0.06 -52.69
C LEU A 555 -3.02 -0.47 -52.54
N VAL A 556 -2.20 -0.07 -53.50
CA VAL A 556 -0.73 -0.18 -53.42
C VAL A 556 -0.17 1.18 -53.09
N ILE A 557 0.51 1.28 -51.95
CA ILE A 557 1.16 2.49 -51.45
C ILE A 557 2.63 2.43 -51.91
N ALA A 558 2.98 3.29 -52.87
CA ALA A 558 4.31 3.44 -53.47
C ALA A 558 4.97 4.76 -53.02
N GLY A 559 6.22 5.01 -53.44
CA GLY A 559 6.98 6.19 -52.99
C GLY A 559 7.62 6.03 -51.61
N ASN A 560 7.76 4.80 -51.12
CA ASN A 560 8.27 4.49 -49.77
C ASN A 560 9.81 4.38 -49.68
N GLY A 561 10.53 4.78 -50.73
CA GLY A 561 11.99 4.66 -50.80
C GLY A 561 12.48 3.21 -50.94
N ASN A 562 13.70 2.92 -50.46
CA ASN A 562 14.35 1.61 -50.53
C ASN A 562 14.84 1.13 -49.15
N ARG A 563 15.54 -0.02 -49.12
CA ARG A 563 16.02 -0.63 -47.85
C ARG A 563 16.95 0.30 -47.05
N TRP A 564 17.73 1.13 -47.74
CA TRP A 564 18.73 2.03 -47.16
C TRP A 564 18.17 3.44 -46.92
N HIS A 565 17.31 3.92 -47.82
CA HIS A 565 16.73 5.25 -47.79
C HIS A 565 15.21 5.13 -47.80
N ALA A 566 14.62 4.88 -46.62
CA ALA A 566 13.17 4.81 -46.49
C ALA A 566 12.56 6.20 -46.67
N GLN A 567 11.39 6.27 -47.31
CA GLN A 567 10.62 7.51 -47.47
C GLN A 567 9.14 7.24 -47.20
N GLY A 568 8.36 8.31 -47.10
CA GLY A 568 6.91 8.29 -46.91
C GLY A 568 6.41 7.36 -45.81
N VAL A 569 5.34 6.61 -46.10
CA VAL A 569 4.69 5.71 -45.13
C VAL A 569 5.69 4.63 -44.66
N GLY A 570 6.57 4.16 -45.54
CA GLY A 570 7.59 3.16 -45.19
C GLY A 570 8.63 3.66 -44.18
N ALA A 571 9.07 4.92 -44.28
CA ALA A 571 9.95 5.54 -43.28
C ALA A 571 9.24 5.68 -41.94
N TRP A 572 7.99 6.14 -41.96
CA TRP A 572 7.19 6.34 -40.76
C TRP A 572 6.88 5.03 -40.03
N LEU A 573 6.49 3.96 -40.73
CA LEU A 573 6.29 2.65 -40.09
C LEU A 573 7.59 2.07 -39.48
N LYS A 574 8.75 2.39 -40.07
CA LYS A 574 10.06 2.01 -39.50
C LYS A 574 10.39 2.81 -38.25
N SER A 575 10.09 4.11 -38.20
CA SER A 575 10.30 4.91 -36.98
C SER A 575 9.41 4.48 -35.83
N LEU A 576 8.23 3.91 -36.12
CA LEU A 576 7.35 3.30 -35.12
C LEU A 576 7.77 1.88 -34.69
N GLY A 577 8.78 1.29 -35.33
CA GLY A 577 9.25 -0.07 -35.02
C GLY A 577 8.31 -1.21 -35.45
N ILE A 578 7.25 -0.92 -36.21
CA ILE A 578 6.24 -1.92 -36.61
C ILE A 578 6.38 -2.42 -38.06
N PHE A 579 7.29 -1.83 -38.84
CA PHE A 579 7.51 -2.26 -40.22
C PHE A 579 7.98 -3.71 -40.31
N GLY A 580 7.36 -4.49 -41.20
CA GLY A 580 7.71 -5.89 -41.44
C GLY A 580 6.86 -6.92 -40.71
N GLN A 581 5.94 -6.52 -39.82
CA GLN A 581 5.12 -7.44 -39.04
C GLN A 581 4.13 -8.24 -39.91
N ARG A 582 3.95 -9.52 -39.56
CA ARG A 582 2.83 -10.34 -40.03
C ARG A 582 1.61 -10.14 -39.14
N SER A 583 0.43 -10.58 -39.59
CA SER A 583 -0.84 -10.40 -38.87
C SER A 583 -0.81 -10.90 -37.42
N ALA A 584 -0.10 -12.00 -37.13
CA ALA A 584 0.03 -12.56 -35.77
C ALA A 584 1.01 -11.79 -34.87
N GLU A 585 1.89 -10.96 -35.46
CA GLU A 585 2.93 -10.20 -34.78
C GLU A 585 2.51 -8.74 -34.52
N LYS A 586 1.39 -8.30 -35.11
CA LYS A 586 0.91 -6.91 -35.01
C LYS A 586 0.67 -6.52 -33.55
N TYR A 587 1.00 -5.28 -33.21
CA TYR A 587 0.72 -4.68 -31.90
C TYR A 587 0.55 -3.17 -32.02
N ILE A 588 -0.02 -2.53 -31.00
CA ILE A 588 -0.21 -1.09 -31.00
C ILE A 588 1.06 -0.40 -30.46
N PRO A 589 1.65 0.59 -31.17
CA PRO A 589 2.80 1.34 -30.68
C PRO A 589 2.54 2.03 -29.32
N GLY A 590 3.57 2.15 -28.48
CA GLY A 590 3.48 2.70 -27.12
C GLY A 590 2.87 4.11 -27.06
N ASP A 591 3.24 4.98 -28.01
CA ASP A 591 2.75 6.35 -28.09
C ASP A 591 1.22 6.46 -28.20
N ILE A 592 0.55 5.46 -28.79
CA ILE A 592 -0.92 5.46 -28.91
C ILE A 592 -1.59 5.37 -27.53
N PHE A 593 -0.95 4.72 -26.56
CA PHE A 593 -1.46 4.65 -25.18
C PHE A 593 -1.36 5.99 -24.44
N ARG A 594 -0.46 6.88 -24.89
CA ARG A 594 -0.24 8.22 -24.36
C ARG A 594 -1.18 9.27 -24.95
N LEU A 595 -2.02 8.91 -25.92
CA LEU A 595 -2.94 9.87 -26.56
C LEU A 595 -4.02 10.37 -25.60
N SER A 596 -4.57 11.54 -25.92
CA SER A 596 -5.79 12.04 -25.30
C SER A 596 -6.98 11.12 -25.62
N ASN A 597 -8.03 11.13 -24.78
CA ASN A 597 -9.22 10.31 -25.01
C ASN A 597 -9.88 10.63 -26.38
N GLN A 598 -9.77 11.87 -26.86
CA GLN A 598 -10.31 12.29 -28.15
C GLN A 598 -9.56 11.66 -29.34
N GLN A 599 -8.22 11.74 -29.34
CA GLN A 599 -7.41 11.14 -30.41
C GLN A 599 -7.44 9.61 -30.36
N LEU A 600 -7.49 9.04 -29.16
CA LEU A 600 -7.67 7.60 -28.99
C LEU A 600 -9.03 7.14 -29.53
N ALA A 601 -10.11 7.92 -29.32
CA ALA A 601 -11.42 7.60 -29.87
C ALA A 601 -11.42 7.62 -31.41
N LEU A 602 -10.72 8.59 -32.02
CA LEU A 602 -10.54 8.64 -33.47
C LEU A 602 -9.79 7.40 -33.98
N PHE A 603 -8.66 7.06 -33.36
CA PHE A 603 -7.89 5.87 -33.70
C PHE A 603 -8.74 4.59 -33.59
N MET A 604 -9.43 4.39 -32.46
CA MET A 604 -10.26 3.21 -32.22
C MET A 604 -11.44 3.11 -33.21
N ARG A 605 -12.05 4.24 -33.58
CA ARG A 605 -13.13 4.29 -34.58
C ARG A 605 -12.68 3.77 -35.94
N HIS A 606 -11.49 4.20 -36.39
CA HIS A 606 -10.94 3.77 -37.67
C HIS A 606 -10.40 2.34 -37.61
N LEU A 607 -9.85 1.91 -36.47
CA LEU A 607 -9.43 0.53 -36.26
C LEU A 607 -10.63 -0.41 -36.36
N TRP A 608 -11.76 -0.02 -35.77
CA TRP A 608 -13.00 -0.82 -35.85
C TRP A 608 -13.57 -0.93 -37.27
N ALA A 609 -13.29 0.04 -38.15
CA ALA A 609 -13.74 0.00 -39.54
C ALA A 609 -13.00 -1.05 -40.40
N THR A 610 -11.98 -1.69 -39.85
CA THR A 610 -11.21 -2.79 -40.46
C THR A 610 -11.69 -4.15 -39.94
N ASP A 611 -10.92 -4.81 -39.07
CA ASP A 611 -11.23 -6.12 -38.48
C ASP A 611 -12.28 -6.05 -37.33
N GLY A 612 -12.93 -4.90 -37.16
CA GLY A 612 -14.06 -4.72 -36.25
C GLY A 612 -15.38 -5.01 -36.94
N SER A 613 -16.38 -5.43 -36.16
CA SER A 613 -17.70 -5.76 -36.65
C SER A 613 -18.78 -5.20 -35.72
N ILE A 614 -19.76 -4.55 -36.34
CA ILE A 614 -20.98 -4.04 -35.70
C ILE A 614 -22.15 -4.59 -36.49
N THR A 615 -22.85 -5.58 -35.93
CA THR A 615 -23.96 -6.27 -36.60
C THR A 615 -25.18 -6.27 -35.70
N THR A 616 -26.31 -5.80 -36.21
CA THR A 616 -27.60 -5.88 -35.55
C THR A 616 -28.41 -6.99 -36.20
N ASP A 617 -28.89 -7.94 -35.41
CA ASP A 617 -29.77 -9.01 -35.91
C ASP A 617 -31.20 -8.50 -36.17
N GLU A 618 -32.03 -9.34 -36.79
CA GLU A 618 -33.44 -9.04 -37.09
C GLU A 618 -34.28 -8.75 -35.82
N ASN A 619 -33.82 -9.22 -34.66
CA ASN A 619 -34.45 -8.99 -33.36
C ASN A 619 -33.94 -7.70 -32.67
N GLY A 620 -33.14 -6.88 -33.36
CA GLY A 620 -32.58 -5.63 -32.84
C GLY A 620 -31.41 -5.81 -31.87
N ARG A 621 -30.87 -7.03 -31.69
CA ARG A 621 -29.70 -7.27 -30.84
C ARG A 621 -28.43 -6.92 -31.59
N THR A 622 -27.66 -6.00 -31.03
CA THR A 622 -26.40 -5.56 -31.64
C THR A 622 -25.21 -6.26 -31.00
N ARG A 623 -24.34 -6.82 -31.83
CA ARG A 623 -23.04 -7.37 -31.45
C ARG A 623 -21.93 -6.44 -31.94
N VAL A 624 -21.06 -6.04 -31.01
CA VAL A 624 -19.89 -5.20 -31.27
C VAL A 624 -18.65 -5.97 -30.84
N TYR A 625 -17.76 -6.29 -31.79
CA TYR A 625 -16.51 -6.99 -31.48
C TYR A 625 -15.38 -6.58 -32.42
N PHE A 626 -14.14 -6.72 -31.96
CA PHE A 626 -12.93 -6.63 -32.78
C PHE A 626 -12.28 -8.00 -32.88
N SER A 627 -11.75 -8.35 -34.05
CA SER A 627 -11.12 -9.66 -34.28
C SER A 627 -9.68 -9.53 -34.77
N THR A 628 -8.81 -10.43 -34.36
CA THR A 628 -7.43 -10.48 -34.87
C THR A 628 -6.79 -11.82 -34.53
N VAL A 629 -5.81 -12.25 -35.32
CA VAL A 629 -4.98 -13.43 -35.02
C VAL A 629 -3.85 -13.11 -34.03
N SER A 630 -3.54 -11.83 -33.78
CA SER A 630 -2.49 -11.42 -32.83
C SER A 630 -3.04 -11.36 -31.41
N ARG A 631 -2.48 -12.19 -30.53
CA ARG A 631 -2.80 -12.11 -29.09
C ARG A 631 -2.41 -10.76 -28.50
N ARG A 632 -1.27 -10.21 -28.92
CA ARG A 632 -0.78 -8.92 -28.42
C ARG A 632 -1.70 -7.76 -28.83
N LEU A 633 -2.16 -7.74 -30.08
CA LEU A 633 -3.06 -6.70 -30.58
C LEU A 633 -4.41 -6.73 -29.87
N ILE A 634 -4.97 -7.92 -29.60
CA ILE A 634 -6.27 -7.99 -28.91
C ILE A 634 -6.16 -7.54 -27.44
N ASP A 635 -5.04 -7.84 -26.78
CA ASP A 635 -4.76 -7.36 -25.41
C ASP A 635 -4.59 -5.82 -25.39
N ASP A 636 -3.90 -5.27 -26.39
CA ASP A 636 -3.74 -3.82 -26.56
C ASP A 636 -5.09 -3.11 -26.78
N VAL A 637 -5.93 -3.65 -27.67
CA VAL A 637 -7.30 -3.16 -27.91
C VAL A 637 -8.15 -3.21 -26.63
N SER A 638 -8.09 -4.32 -25.89
CA SER A 638 -8.81 -4.47 -24.61
C SER A 638 -8.33 -3.45 -23.56
N ALA A 639 -7.02 -3.22 -23.47
CA ALA A 639 -6.45 -2.23 -22.55
C ALA A 639 -6.85 -0.80 -22.91
N LEU A 640 -6.83 -0.42 -24.19
CA LEU A 640 -7.26 0.92 -24.64
C LEU A 640 -8.74 1.18 -24.38
N LEU A 641 -9.59 0.16 -24.46
CA LEU A 641 -11.02 0.30 -24.17
C LEU A 641 -11.33 0.64 -22.70
N LEU A 642 -10.42 0.32 -21.76
CA LEU A 642 -10.55 0.76 -20.36
C LEU A 642 -10.58 2.29 -20.21
N ARG A 643 -9.94 3.04 -21.11
CA ARG A 643 -9.96 4.52 -21.13
C ARG A 643 -11.36 5.10 -21.38
N PHE A 644 -12.26 4.28 -21.94
CA PHE A 644 -13.66 4.64 -22.16
C PHE A 644 -14.60 4.02 -21.13
N GLY A 645 -14.07 3.28 -20.16
CA GLY A 645 -14.82 2.50 -19.18
C GLY A 645 -15.49 1.27 -19.79
N ILE A 646 -14.83 0.62 -20.75
CA ILE A 646 -15.33 -0.56 -21.46
C ILE A 646 -14.43 -1.75 -21.12
N VAL A 647 -14.98 -2.74 -20.42
CA VAL A 647 -14.29 -3.99 -20.05
C VAL A 647 -14.74 -5.09 -21.01
N THR A 648 -13.91 -5.39 -22.00
CA THR A 648 -14.19 -6.41 -23.01
C THR A 648 -13.97 -7.83 -22.51
N ARG A 649 -14.65 -8.79 -23.15
CA ARG A 649 -14.32 -10.22 -23.02
C ARG A 649 -13.54 -10.69 -24.26
N ILE A 650 -12.33 -11.16 -24.04
CA ILE A 650 -11.48 -11.79 -25.04
C ILE A 650 -11.85 -13.27 -25.14
N ARG A 651 -12.14 -13.75 -26.35
CA ARG A 651 -12.38 -15.17 -26.65
C ARG A 651 -11.39 -15.64 -27.70
N HIS A 652 -10.91 -16.87 -27.56
CA HIS A 652 -10.18 -17.56 -28.62
C HIS A 652 -11.17 -18.42 -29.41
N VAL A 653 -11.28 -18.15 -30.71
CA VAL A 653 -12.18 -18.83 -31.63
C VAL A 653 -11.34 -19.70 -32.54
N VAL A 654 -11.54 -21.02 -32.45
CA VAL A 654 -10.86 -21.99 -33.30
C VAL A 654 -11.86 -22.52 -34.33
N SER A 655 -11.48 -22.53 -35.60
CA SER A 655 -12.26 -23.09 -36.70
C SER A 655 -11.35 -23.99 -37.54
N GLY A 656 -11.69 -25.28 -37.65
CA GLY A 656 -10.89 -26.27 -38.36
C GLY A 656 -9.54 -26.57 -37.69
N GLU A 657 -8.52 -26.90 -38.49
CA GLU A 657 -7.16 -27.27 -38.04
C GLU A 657 -6.20 -26.07 -37.85
N GLY A 658 -6.68 -24.83 -37.97
CA GLY A 658 -5.86 -23.62 -37.85
C GLY A 658 -5.62 -23.17 -36.40
N SER A 659 -4.69 -22.22 -36.21
CA SER A 659 -4.36 -21.60 -34.91
C SER A 659 -5.48 -20.75 -34.28
N GLY A 660 -6.61 -20.58 -34.99
CA GLY A 660 -7.72 -19.74 -34.58
C GLY A 660 -7.42 -18.24 -34.62
N TRP A 661 -8.37 -17.45 -34.13
CA TRP A 661 -8.25 -16.00 -33.94
C TRP A 661 -8.86 -15.58 -32.60
N TYR A 662 -8.61 -14.36 -32.17
CA TYR A 662 -9.16 -13.79 -30.95
C TYR A 662 -10.25 -12.77 -31.27
N THR A 663 -11.27 -12.68 -30.43
CA THR A 663 -12.28 -11.62 -30.47
C THR A 663 -12.34 -10.88 -29.14
N ALA A 664 -12.41 -9.55 -29.16
CA ALA A 664 -12.72 -8.71 -28.01
C ALA A 664 -14.16 -8.23 -28.16
N ASP A 665 -15.08 -8.86 -27.44
CA ASP A 665 -16.50 -8.56 -27.51
C ASP A 665 -16.87 -7.45 -26.50
N VAL A 666 -17.44 -6.35 -27.00
CA VAL A 666 -18.05 -5.29 -26.19
C VAL A 666 -19.48 -5.72 -25.85
N SER A 667 -19.62 -6.25 -24.64
CA SER A 667 -20.84 -6.91 -24.17
C SER A 667 -21.55 -6.07 -23.11
N GLY A 668 -22.88 -6.05 -23.18
CA GLY A 668 -23.73 -5.28 -22.26
C GLY A 668 -24.16 -3.95 -22.84
N SER A 669 -25.39 -3.54 -22.53
CA SER A 669 -25.97 -2.33 -23.09
C SER A 669 -25.23 -1.06 -22.66
N ASP A 670 -24.82 -0.95 -21.39
CA ASP A 670 -24.02 0.20 -20.92
C ASP A 670 -22.68 0.32 -21.66
N GLN A 671 -21.92 -0.78 -21.80
CA GLN A 671 -20.64 -0.76 -22.51
C GLN A 671 -20.80 -0.48 -24.00
N GLN A 672 -21.83 -1.04 -24.65
CA GLN A 672 -22.15 -0.80 -26.05
C GLN A 672 -22.59 0.66 -26.29
N GLN A 673 -23.32 1.25 -25.33
CA GLN A 673 -23.71 2.65 -25.38
C GLN A 673 -22.50 3.58 -25.22
N ARG A 674 -21.59 3.28 -24.28
CA ARG A 674 -20.31 3.99 -24.15
C ARG A 674 -19.50 3.91 -25.44
N PHE A 675 -19.44 2.74 -26.07
CA PHE A 675 -18.78 2.57 -27.36
C PHE A 675 -19.43 3.46 -28.43
N ALA A 676 -20.76 3.44 -28.53
CA ALA A 676 -21.50 4.22 -29.52
C ALA A 676 -21.36 5.74 -29.34
N GLN A 677 -21.31 6.20 -28.09
CA GLN A 677 -21.21 7.62 -27.73
C GLN A 677 -19.78 8.15 -27.83
N LYS A 678 -18.80 7.43 -27.27
CA LYS A 678 -17.42 7.92 -27.13
C LYS A 678 -16.54 7.58 -28.35
N ILE A 679 -16.68 6.39 -28.92
CA ILE A 679 -15.84 5.92 -30.03
C ILE A 679 -16.56 6.13 -31.36
N GLY A 680 -17.74 5.55 -31.52
CA GLY A 680 -18.51 5.60 -32.76
C GLY A 680 -18.06 4.58 -33.81
N ALA A 681 -18.52 4.75 -35.04
CA ALA A 681 -18.19 3.90 -36.19
C ALA A 681 -17.79 4.76 -37.39
N PHE A 682 -17.13 4.15 -38.38
CA PHE A 682 -16.73 4.80 -39.63
C PHE A 682 -17.15 3.97 -40.86
N GLY A 683 -17.35 4.64 -41.99
CA GLY A 683 -17.70 4.00 -43.26
C GLY A 683 -19.01 3.21 -43.20
N HIS A 684 -18.96 1.97 -43.69
CA HIS A 684 -20.13 1.11 -43.84
C HIS A 684 -20.80 0.73 -42.49
N GLN A 685 -20.08 0.81 -41.37
CA GLN A 685 -20.59 0.41 -40.05
C GLN A 685 -21.42 1.48 -39.34
N VAL A 686 -21.47 2.72 -39.87
CA VAL A 686 -22.21 3.84 -39.25
C VAL A 686 -23.70 3.52 -39.13
N ALA A 687 -24.29 2.93 -40.18
CA ALA A 687 -25.71 2.56 -40.19
C ALA A 687 -26.01 1.47 -39.13
N SER A 688 -25.14 0.47 -39.00
CA SER A 688 -25.29 -0.61 -38.02
C SER A 688 -25.18 -0.14 -36.56
N LEU A 689 -24.53 1.01 -36.31
CA LEU A 689 -24.41 1.59 -34.97
C LEU A 689 -25.61 2.48 -34.60
N ALA A 690 -26.40 2.93 -35.57
CA ALA A 690 -27.52 3.86 -35.35
C ALA A 690 -28.56 3.35 -34.34
N PRO A 691 -28.96 2.05 -34.33
CA PRO A 691 -29.89 1.53 -33.33
C PRO A 691 -29.40 1.68 -31.89
N LEU A 692 -28.10 1.50 -31.64
CA LEU A 692 -27.50 1.66 -30.31
C LEU A 692 -27.46 3.11 -29.83
N LYS A 693 -27.44 4.09 -30.75
CA LYS A 693 -27.53 5.51 -30.40
C LYS A 693 -28.95 5.96 -30.07
N ALA A 694 -29.94 5.34 -30.71
CA ALA A 694 -31.35 5.71 -30.59
C ALA A 694 -32.07 5.00 -29.44
N ALA A 695 -31.55 3.86 -28.96
CA ALA A 695 -32.24 3.04 -27.98
C ALA A 695 -32.04 3.55 -26.53
N SER A 696 -33.15 3.85 -25.85
CA SER A 696 -33.22 3.96 -24.38
C SER A 696 -33.27 2.54 -23.77
N VAL A 697 -32.16 1.79 -23.87
CA VAL A 697 -32.15 0.40 -23.43
C VAL A 697 -32.08 0.34 -21.91
N VAL A 698 -33.04 -0.37 -21.28
CA VAL A 698 -32.94 -0.77 -19.87
C VAL A 698 -31.67 -1.61 -19.70
N ALA A 699 -30.73 -1.14 -18.88
CA ALA A 699 -29.42 -1.76 -18.71
C ALA A 699 -29.56 -3.26 -18.37
N ASN A 700 -28.86 -4.14 -19.09
CA ASN A 700 -28.73 -5.53 -18.65
C ASN A 700 -27.69 -5.54 -17.52
N THR A 701 -28.15 -5.52 -16.28
CA THR A 701 -27.36 -5.28 -15.06
C THR A 701 -26.43 -6.43 -14.65
N ASN A 702 -26.36 -7.51 -15.45
CA ASN A 702 -25.73 -8.80 -15.08
C ASN A 702 -24.28 -9.00 -15.60
N ILE A 703 -23.55 -7.94 -15.97
CA ILE A 703 -22.16 -8.07 -16.51
C ILE A 703 -21.12 -7.48 -15.55
N ASP A 704 -21.27 -6.22 -15.13
CA ASP A 704 -20.46 -5.61 -14.06
C ASP A 704 -21.09 -5.92 -12.69
N THR A 705 -20.96 -7.18 -12.28
CA THR A 705 -21.49 -7.67 -11.01
C THR A 705 -20.40 -7.72 -9.95
N LEU A 706 -20.79 -7.43 -8.73
CA LEU A 706 -19.94 -7.53 -7.55
C LEU A 706 -19.96 -8.97 -7.02
N PRO A 707 -18.94 -9.42 -6.27
CA PRO A 707 -18.93 -10.76 -5.70
C PRO A 707 -20.14 -10.98 -4.78
N LYS A 708 -20.66 -12.21 -4.74
CA LYS A 708 -21.91 -12.54 -4.00
C LYS A 708 -21.75 -12.33 -2.50
N GLU A 709 -20.52 -12.44 -2.02
CA GLU A 709 -20.09 -12.26 -0.63
C GLU A 709 -20.46 -10.87 -0.10
N VAL A 710 -20.62 -9.86 -0.96
CA VAL A 710 -21.10 -8.53 -0.54
C VAL A 710 -22.49 -8.61 0.09
N PHE A 711 -23.34 -9.51 -0.38
CA PHE A 711 -24.68 -9.67 0.18
C PHE A 711 -24.68 -10.20 1.62
N GLU A 712 -23.64 -10.91 2.06
CA GLU A 712 -23.50 -11.27 3.47
C GLU A 712 -23.24 -10.03 4.32
N HIS A 713 -22.41 -9.10 3.85
CA HIS A 713 -22.21 -7.81 4.52
C HIS A 713 -23.51 -6.99 4.59
N VAL A 714 -24.29 -6.95 3.50
CA VAL A 714 -25.61 -6.30 3.48
C VAL A 714 -26.54 -6.90 4.55
N LYS A 715 -26.57 -8.24 4.69
CA LYS A 715 -27.39 -8.90 5.72
C LYS A 715 -26.94 -8.54 7.13
N GLN A 716 -25.63 -8.49 7.38
CA GLN A 716 -25.09 -8.08 8.68
C GLN A 716 -25.44 -6.61 9.01
N ALA A 717 -25.29 -5.71 8.04
CA ALA A 717 -25.66 -4.31 8.20
C ALA A 717 -27.18 -4.12 8.45
N MET A 718 -28.02 -4.91 7.78
CA MET A 718 -29.45 -4.96 8.03
C MET A 718 -29.79 -5.44 9.44
N LEU A 719 -29.12 -6.51 9.92
CA LEU A 719 -29.29 -7.03 11.27
C LEU A 719 -28.90 -6.00 12.34
N ALA A 720 -27.73 -5.37 12.17
CA ALA A 720 -27.23 -4.34 13.09
C ALA A 720 -28.20 -3.14 13.20
N LYS A 721 -28.87 -2.76 12.11
CA LYS A 721 -29.85 -1.66 12.09
C LYS A 721 -31.29 -2.10 12.36
N GLY A 722 -31.52 -3.38 12.70
CA GLY A 722 -32.86 -3.92 12.95
C GLY A 722 -33.80 -3.84 11.75
N VAL A 723 -33.27 -3.84 10.53
CA VAL A 723 -34.04 -3.71 9.29
C VAL A 723 -34.38 -5.10 8.76
N SER A 724 -35.66 -5.47 8.81
CA SER A 724 -36.14 -6.72 8.21
C SER A 724 -36.07 -6.66 6.67
N HIS A 725 -35.99 -7.82 6.01
CA HIS A 725 -36.02 -7.90 4.55
C HIS A 725 -37.24 -7.21 3.92
N ARG A 726 -38.40 -7.27 4.58
CA ARG A 726 -39.62 -6.60 4.13
C ARG A 726 -39.52 -5.08 4.25
N LYS A 727 -38.94 -4.58 5.35
CA LYS A 727 -38.68 -3.16 5.56
C LYS A 727 -37.65 -2.64 4.55
N MET A 728 -36.60 -3.43 4.26
CA MET A 728 -35.59 -3.08 3.27
C MET A 728 -36.16 -3.00 1.86
N ALA A 729 -37.02 -3.94 1.46
CA ALA A 729 -37.70 -3.89 0.16
C ALA A 729 -38.53 -2.59 0.02
N ALA A 730 -39.26 -2.21 1.08
CA ALA A 730 -40.03 -0.97 1.13
C ALA A 730 -39.13 0.28 1.05
N MET A 731 -38.02 0.33 1.80
CA MET A 731 -37.07 1.45 1.78
C MET A 731 -36.44 1.66 0.40
N ARG A 732 -36.19 0.57 -0.33
CA ARG A 732 -35.62 0.59 -1.69
C ARG A 732 -36.66 0.77 -2.79
N GLY A 733 -37.96 0.82 -2.46
CA GLY A 733 -39.03 0.88 -3.45
C GLY A 733 -39.15 -0.37 -4.34
N THR A 734 -38.72 -1.54 -3.85
CA THR A 734 -38.70 -2.80 -4.61
C THR A 734 -39.72 -3.81 -4.08
N SER A 735 -40.16 -4.74 -4.92
CA SER A 735 -41.05 -5.82 -4.52
C SER A 735 -40.34 -6.79 -3.56
N TYR A 736 -41.06 -7.27 -2.53
CA TYR A 736 -40.52 -8.26 -1.60
C TYR A 736 -40.42 -9.65 -2.26
N GLY A 737 -39.21 -10.11 -2.56
CA GLY A 737 -38.97 -11.43 -3.15
C GLY A 737 -38.36 -12.49 -2.21
N GLY A 738 -38.29 -12.23 -0.91
CA GLY A 738 -37.70 -13.18 0.06
C GLY A 738 -36.17 -13.32 -0.02
N SER A 739 -35.61 -14.45 0.44
CA SER A 739 -34.16 -14.70 0.52
C SER A 739 -33.48 -15.02 -0.81
N SER A 740 -34.25 -15.35 -1.85
CA SER A 740 -33.74 -15.63 -3.20
C SER A 740 -33.02 -14.43 -3.82
N HIS A 741 -33.34 -13.20 -3.38
CA HIS A 741 -32.66 -11.97 -3.81
C HIS A 741 -31.16 -11.91 -3.47
N PHE A 742 -30.68 -12.72 -2.52
CA PHE A 742 -29.27 -12.73 -2.11
C PHE A 742 -28.47 -13.88 -2.74
N SER A 743 -29.08 -14.65 -3.65
CA SER A 743 -28.45 -15.84 -4.25
C SER A 743 -27.62 -15.55 -5.52
N PHE A 744 -27.72 -14.34 -6.07
CA PHE A 744 -27.04 -13.89 -7.28
C PHE A 744 -25.98 -12.81 -6.98
N ALA A 745 -25.12 -12.54 -7.96
CA ALA A 745 -24.09 -11.51 -7.84
C ALA A 745 -24.72 -10.12 -8.05
N PRO A 746 -24.69 -9.20 -7.07
CA PRO A 746 -25.38 -7.92 -7.18
C PRO A 746 -24.77 -7.03 -8.27
N SER A 747 -25.61 -6.25 -8.94
CA SER A 747 -25.12 -5.10 -9.72
C SER A 747 -24.67 -3.98 -8.78
N ARG A 748 -23.83 -3.07 -9.26
CA ARG A 748 -23.43 -1.87 -8.50
C ARG A 748 -24.61 -1.00 -8.11
N GLU A 749 -25.58 -0.81 -9.01
CA GLU A 749 -26.80 -0.06 -8.74
C GLU A 749 -27.64 -0.73 -7.64
N THR A 750 -27.73 -2.07 -7.69
CA THR A 750 -28.39 -2.84 -6.63
C THR A 750 -27.69 -2.58 -5.30
N LEU A 751 -26.36 -2.71 -5.26
CA LEU A 751 -25.62 -2.47 -4.02
C LEU A 751 -25.70 -1.03 -3.53
N GLY A 752 -25.60 -0.05 -4.44
CA GLY A 752 -25.75 1.37 -4.13
C GLY A 752 -27.08 1.66 -3.45
N SER A 753 -28.18 1.11 -3.97
CA SER A 753 -29.49 1.26 -3.31
C SER A 753 -29.57 0.65 -1.91
N TYR A 754 -28.79 -0.42 -1.62
CA TYR A 754 -28.66 -0.94 -0.25
C TYR A 754 -27.78 -0.03 0.60
N ALA A 755 -26.68 0.47 0.06
CA ALA A 755 -25.76 1.38 0.73
C ALA A 755 -26.46 2.69 1.14
N ASP A 756 -27.26 3.28 0.25
CA ASP A 756 -28.04 4.49 0.49
C ASP A 756 -29.13 4.24 1.56
N ALA A 757 -29.88 3.14 1.43
CA ALA A 757 -30.94 2.80 2.38
C ALA A 757 -30.40 2.47 3.77
N LEU A 758 -29.21 1.88 3.84
CA LEU A 758 -28.56 1.55 5.10
C LEU A 758 -27.72 2.72 5.63
N GLY A 759 -27.27 3.68 4.82
CA GLY A 759 -26.24 4.65 5.21
C GLY A 759 -24.92 3.96 5.58
N ASP A 760 -24.47 3.02 4.74
CA ASP A 760 -23.25 2.25 4.95
C ASP A 760 -22.12 2.72 4.02
N VAL A 761 -21.05 3.25 4.63
CA VAL A 761 -19.92 3.85 3.90
C VAL A 761 -19.13 2.78 3.14
N ALA A 762 -18.92 1.59 3.71
CA ALA A 762 -18.16 0.53 3.08
C ALA A 762 -18.88 -0.01 1.83
N LEU A 763 -20.19 -0.22 1.92
CA LEU A 763 -20.99 -0.60 0.75
C LEU A 763 -21.00 0.49 -0.33
N THR A 764 -21.01 1.76 0.07
CA THR A 764 -20.92 2.90 -0.85
C THR A 764 -19.58 2.91 -1.60
N GLN A 765 -18.48 2.66 -0.90
CA GLN A 765 -17.15 2.55 -1.51
C GLN A 765 -17.07 1.39 -2.49
N ILE A 766 -17.54 0.19 -2.11
CA ILE A 766 -17.54 -0.98 -3.00
C ILE A 766 -18.38 -0.70 -4.27
N ALA A 767 -19.57 -0.12 -4.11
CA ALA A 767 -20.45 0.19 -5.24
C ALA A 767 -19.83 1.23 -6.20
N SER A 768 -19.17 2.26 -5.66
CA SER A 768 -18.58 3.36 -6.42
C SER A 768 -17.13 3.13 -6.87
N SER A 769 -16.50 2.02 -6.47
CA SER A 769 -15.11 1.67 -6.81
C SER A 769 -14.81 1.66 -8.31
N ASP A 770 -13.55 1.92 -8.64
CA ASP A 770 -13.02 1.86 -10.02
C ASP A 770 -12.61 0.45 -10.45
N LEU A 771 -12.97 -0.55 -9.65
CA LEU A 771 -12.58 -1.95 -9.84
C LEU A 771 -13.64 -2.74 -10.59
N PHE A 772 -13.25 -3.72 -11.39
CA PHE A 772 -14.10 -4.74 -11.99
C PHE A 772 -13.72 -6.10 -11.39
N TRP A 773 -14.70 -6.87 -10.94
CA TRP A 773 -14.45 -8.16 -10.28
C TRP A 773 -14.58 -9.30 -11.27
N ASP A 774 -13.44 -9.76 -11.80
CA ASP A 774 -13.42 -10.81 -12.82
C ASP A 774 -13.20 -12.18 -12.20
N GLN A 775 -13.80 -13.20 -12.81
CA GLN A 775 -13.78 -14.56 -12.30
C GLN A 775 -12.58 -15.33 -12.85
N ILE A 776 -11.89 -16.07 -11.99
CA ILE A 776 -10.83 -17.00 -12.39
C ILE A 776 -11.46 -18.21 -13.07
N VAL A 777 -11.02 -18.50 -14.30
CA VAL A 777 -11.51 -19.65 -15.09
C VAL A 777 -10.50 -20.79 -15.15
N GLU A 778 -9.21 -20.49 -14.99
CA GLU A 778 -8.15 -21.48 -15.04
C GLU A 778 -6.95 -21.02 -14.20
N ILE A 779 -6.31 -21.95 -13.50
CA ILE A 779 -5.02 -21.77 -12.83
C ILE A 779 -4.16 -22.96 -13.24
N ARG A 780 -2.99 -22.71 -13.83
CA ARG A 780 -2.08 -23.77 -14.27
C ARG A 780 -0.63 -23.49 -13.91
N PRO A 781 0.16 -24.50 -13.49
CA PRO A 781 1.60 -24.34 -13.30
C PRO A 781 2.31 -24.17 -14.65
N CYS A 782 3.30 -23.29 -14.71
CA CYS A 782 4.04 -22.92 -15.93
C CYS A 782 5.53 -23.28 -15.89
N GLY A 783 5.99 -24.00 -14.86
CA GLY A 783 7.42 -24.29 -14.66
C GLY A 783 8.13 -23.14 -13.94
N GLU A 784 9.44 -23.04 -14.13
CA GLU A 784 10.27 -22.00 -13.51
C GLU A 784 10.69 -20.94 -14.53
N GLU A 785 10.53 -19.67 -14.18
CA GLU A 785 10.90 -18.52 -15.00
C GLU A 785 11.60 -17.46 -14.14
N GLU A 786 12.37 -16.57 -14.77
CA GLU A 786 12.86 -15.38 -14.09
C GLU A 786 11.69 -14.47 -13.70
N VAL A 787 11.67 -14.09 -12.43
CA VAL A 787 10.61 -13.27 -11.85
C VAL A 787 11.16 -11.95 -11.34
N PHE A 788 10.28 -10.96 -11.32
CA PHE A 788 10.55 -9.56 -11.08
C PHE A 788 9.53 -9.03 -10.08
N ASP A 789 9.86 -7.89 -9.50
CA ASP A 789 8.96 -7.22 -8.58
C ASP A 789 9.19 -5.71 -8.59
N LEU A 790 8.18 -4.98 -8.12
CA LEU A 790 8.20 -3.53 -7.95
C LEU A 790 7.43 -3.14 -6.68
N THR A 791 7.85 -2.03 -6.08
CA THR A 791 7.24 -1.52 -4.84
C THR A 791 6.77 -0.08 -5.01
N VAL A 792 5.56 0.17 -4.54
CA VAL A 792 4.91 1.48 -4.49
C VAL A 792 4.73 1.93 -3.04
N PRO A 793 5.52 2.87 -2.51
CA PRO A 793 5.32 3.40 -1.16
C PRO A 793 3.87 3.85 -0.89
N GLY A 794 3.36 3.56 0.30
CA GLY A 794 2.01 3.95 0.72
C GLY A 794 0.92 2.96 0.27
N ASP A 795 0.60 2.95 -1.03
CA ASP A 795 -0.60 2.29 -1.59
C ASP A 795 -0.59 0.76 -1.58
N ALA A 796 0.57 0.17 -1.29
CA ALA A 796 0.75 -1.28 -1.18
C ALA A 796 0.36 -2.09 -2.45
N CYS A 797 0.17 -1.45 -3.62
CA CYS A 797 -0.20 -2.15 -4.86
C CYS A 797 0.08 -1.37 -6.16
N TRP A 798 -0.04 -2.08 -7.30
CA TRP A 798 0.10 -1.57 -8.66
C TRP A 798 -0.72 -2.38 -9.67
N LEU A 799 -0.93 -1.85 -10.89
CA LEU A 799 -1.68 -2.53 -11.95
C LEU A 799 -0.79 -3.37 -12.89
N ALA A 800 -0.91 -4.70 -12.77
CA ALA A 800 -0.32 -5.72 -13.63
C ALA A 800 -1.26 -6.04 -14.79
N ASP A 801 -1.07 -5.35 -15.91
CA ASP A 801 -1.96 -5.37 -17.07
C ASP A 801 -3.45 -5.17 -16.71
N GLY A 802 -3.68 -4.21 -15.81
CA GLY A 802 -5.00 -3.88 -15.30
C GLY A 802 -5.49 -4.80 -14.19
N ILE A 803 -4.78 -5.87 -13.83
CA ILE A 803 -5.07 -6.68 -12.63
C ILE A 803 -4.40 -6.00 -11.43
N VAL A 804 -5.12 -5.88 -10.32
CA VAL A 804 -4.58 -5.24 -9.10
C VAL A 804 -3.66 -6.21 -8.37
N SER A 805 -2.37 -5.89 -8.35
CA SER A 805 -1.26 -6.68 -7.83
C SER A 805 -0.69 -6.05 -6.57
N HIS A 806 -0.42 -6.86 -5.54
CA HIS A 806 0.15 -6.37 -4.28
C HIS A 806 1.64 -6.00 -4.44
N ASN A 807 2.13 -5.13 -3.56
CA ASN A 807 3.55 -4.83 -3.41
C ASN A 807 4.27 -5.92 -2.63
N SER A 808 5.58 -6.06 -2.82
CA SER A 808 6.40 -6.86 -1.91
C SER A 808 7.48 -6.00 -1.24
N GLY A 809 7.73 -6.22 0.05
CA GLY A 809 8.92 -5.67 0.73
C GLY A 809 8.78 -4.63 1.86
N ALA A 810 7.64 -4.46 2.54
CA ALA A 810 7.53 -3.44 3.62
C ALA A 810 8.55 -3.61 4.76
N ILE A 811 8.83 -4.85 5.20
CA ILE A 811 9.87 -5.14 6.21
C ILE A 811 11.22 -4.58 5.75
N GLU A 812 11.51 -4.74 4.46
CA GLU A 812 12.75 -4.25 3.89
C GLU A 812 12.80 -2.73 3.89
N GLN A 813 11.71 -2.03 3.58
CA GLN A 813 11.71 -0.57 3.55
C GLN A 813 12.03 0.03 4.92
N ASP A 814 11.37 -0.44 5.98
CA ASP A 814 11.49 0.17 7.32
C ASP A 814 12.77 -0.21 8.05
N ALA A 815 13.33 -1.40 7.78
CA ALA A 815 14.56 -1.86 8.41
C ALA A 815 15.78 -1.01 7.97
N ASP A 816 16.67 -0.72 8.91
CA ASP A 816 17.94 -0.04 8.63
C ASP A 816 19.04 -1.06 8.31
N VAL A 817 19.03 -2.20 9.00
CA VAL A 817 19.94 -3.33 8.77
C VAL A 817 19.13 -4.62 8.63
N ILE A 818 19.45 -5.43 7.62
CA ILE A 818 18.92 -6.79 7.47
C ILE A 818 20.09 -7.75 7.33
N ALA A 819 20.18 -8.70 8.26
CA ALA A 819 21.19 -9.74 8.27
C ALA A 819 20.56 -11.14 8.21
N PHE A 820 21.18 -12.05 7.49
CA PHE A 820 20.76 -13.44 7.38
C PHE A 820 21.73 -14.37 8.10
N VAL A 821 21.23 -15.20 9.01
CA VAL A 821 22.01 -16.27 9.64
C VAL A 821 21.92 -17.52 8.77
N TYR A 822 23.07 -17.97 8.27
CA TYR A 822 23.20 -19.17 7.45
C TYR A 822 24.27 -20.11 8.02
N ARG A 823 23.94 -21.41 8.05
CA ARG A 823 24.86 -22.47 8.47
C ARG A 823 24.77 -23.62 7.48
N ASP A 824 25.81 -23.80 6.68
CA ASP A 824 25.82 -24.81 5.62
C ASP A 824 25.69 -26.24 6.18
N GLU A 825 26.30 -26.49 7.35
CA GLU A 825 26.24 -27.78 8.05
C GLU A 825 24.80 -28.25 8.37
N VAL A 826 23.82 -27.34 8.45
CA VAL A 826 22.41 -27.72 8.68
C VAL A 826 21.85 -28.48 7.48
N TYR A 827 22.34 -28.15 6.28
CA TYR A 827 21.93 -28.75 5.02
C TYR A 827 22.89 -29.84 4.53
N ASN A 828 24.19 -29.67 4.76
CA ASN A 828 25.26 -30.52 4.26
C ASN A 828 26.08 -31.06 5.45
N ARG A 829 25.46 -31.93 6.26
CA ARG A 829 26.07 -32.45 7.51
C ARG A 829 27.36 -33.25 7.29
N ASP A 830 27.52 -33.82 6.11
CA ASP A 830 28.63 -34.71 5.76
C ASP A 830 29.87 -33.95 5.24
N ASN A 831 29.78 -32.62 5.08
CA ASN A 831 30.92 -31.80 4.67
C ASN A 831 31.74 -31.36 5.92
N PRO A 832 32.93 -31.93 6.16
CA PRO A 832 33.73 -31.60 7.34
C PRO A 832 34.27 -30.17 7.33
N ASP A 833 34.49 -29.57 6.16
CA ASP A 833 35.10 -28.25 6.02
C ASP A 833 34.19 -27.12 6.53
N ASN A 834 32.88 -27.38 6.62
CA ASN A 834 31.86 -26.40 7.04
C ASN A 834 31.31 -26.67 8.44
N GLN A 835 31.83 -27.67 9.18
CA GLN A 835 31.33 -27.99 10.52
C GLN A 835 31.64 -26.87 11.51
N GLY A 836 30.60 -26.39 12.19
CA GLY A 836 30.70 -25.26 13.11
C GLY A 836 30.95 -23.90 12.43
N LEU A 837 30.96 -23.80 11.10
CA LEU A 837 31.03 -22.52 10.40
C LEU A 837 29.62 -21.92 10.24
N ALA A 838 29.49 -20.64 10.58
CA ALA A 838 28.29 -19.86 10.34
C ALA A 838 28.61 -18.57 9.57
N GLU A 839 27.67 -18.16 8.73
CA GLU A 839 27.73 -16.93 7.97
C GLU A 839 26.62 -16.00 8.44
N LEU A 840 26.99 -14.76 8.73
CA LEU A 840 26.06 -13.66 8.93
C LEU A 840 26.14 -12.75 7.70
N ILE A 841 25.16 -12.90 6.82
CA ILE A 841 25.10 -12.20 5.53
C ILE A 841 24.32 -10.91 5.71
N ILE A 842 24.99 -9.76 5.72
CA ILE A 842 24.36 -8.44 5.76
C ILE A 842 23.82 -8.14 4.35
N GLY A 843 22.51 -8.32 4.17
CA GLY A 843 21.82 -8.09 2.89
C GLY A 843 21.38 -6.65 2.67
N LYS A 844 21.21 -5.88 3.75
CA LYS A 844 20.90 -4.45 3.71
C LYS A 844 21.57 -3.74 4.88
N GLN A 845 22.14 -2.56 4.62
CA GLN A 845 22.61 -1.62 5.63
C GLN A 845 22.50 -0.19 5.11
N ARG A 846 21.78 0.69 5.81
CA ARG A 846 21.57 2.09 5.37
C ARG A 846 22.81 2.99 5.51
N ASN A 847 23.62 2.73 6.54
CA ASN A 847 24.68 3.63 6.99
C ASN A 847 26.10 3.02 6.84
N GLY A 848 26.25 1.94 6.07
CA GLY A 848 27.50 1.17 6.01
C GLY A 848 27.48 0.11 4.90
N PRO A 849 28.58 -0.64 4.73
CA PRO A 849 28.71 -1.65 3.69
C PRO A 849 27.84 -2.89 3.96
N ILE A 850 27.51 -3.62 2.87
CA ILE A 850 26.94 -4.96 2.91
C ILE A 850 28.06 -6.00 2.71
N GLY A 851 27.85 -7.24 3.14
CA GLY A 851 28.86 -8.28 3.05
C GLY A 851 28.54 -9.49 3.91
N THR A 852 29.48 -10.42 4.04
CA THR A 852 29.32 -11.63 4.87
C THR A 852 30.37 -11.64 5.96
N VAL A 853 29.93 -11.78 7.21
CA VAL A 853 30.78 -12.02 8.38
C VAL A 853 30.81 -13.52 8.67
N HIS A 854 31.99 -14.08 8.87
CA HIS A 854 32.16 -15.49 9.21
C HIS A 854 32.31 -15.64 10.72
N LEU A 855 31.53 -16.54 11.31
CA LEU A 855 31.48 -16.80 12.74
C LEU A 855 31.62 -18.30 13.01
N ALA A 856 32.11 -18.66 14.17
CA ALA A 856 32.11 -20.05 14.66
C ALA A 856 30.84 -20.31 15.47
N PHE A 857 30.08 -21.36 15.14
CA PHE A 857 28.93 -21.84 15.91
C PHE A 857 29.31 -23.07 16.76
N ILE A 858 29.30 -22.88 18.08
CA ILE A 858 29.59 -23.92 19.06
C ILE A 858 28.27 -24.48 19.58
N GLY A 859 27.72 -25.48 18.88
CA GLY A 859 26.39 -26.03 19.16
C GLY A 859 26.20 -26.55 20.59
N LYS A 860 27.23 -27.16 21.20
CA LYS A 860 27.19 -27.66 22.58
C LYS A 860 26.87 -26.59 23.62
N TYR A 861 27.27 -25.34 23.37
CA TYR A 861 27.08 -24.21 24.30
C TYR A 861 26.03 -23.22 23.81
N THR A 862 25.39 -23.49 22.66
CA THR A 862 24.56 -22.51 21.95
C THR A 862 25.21 -21.14 21.89
N ARG A 863 26.36 -21.06 21.23
CA ARG A 863 27.15 -19.83 21.18
C ARG A 863 27.72 -19.59 19.79
N PHE A 864 27.70 -18.34 19.36
CA PHE A 864 28.52 -17.85 18.26
C PHE A 864 29.79 -17.19 18.82
N GLU A 865 30.93 -17.34 18.15
CA GLU A 865 32.21 -16.68 18.47
C GLU A 865 32.88 -16.15 17.19
N ASP A 866 33.79 -15.19 17.31
CA ASP A 866 34.60 -14.71 16.18
C ASP A 866 35.48 -15.84 15.62
N LEU A 867 35.60 -15.92 14.28
CA LEU A 867 36.45 -16.92 13.63
C LEU A 867 37.93 -16.50 13.72
N ALA A 868 38.83 -17.44 14.01
CA ALA A 868 40.26 -17.14 14.15
C ALA A 868 40.87 -16.60 12.83
N PRO A 869 41.73 -15.56 12.86
CA PRO A 869 42.30 -14.92 11.66
C PRO A 869 43.07 -15.86 10.73
N ASP A 870 43.76 -16.88 11.26
CA ASP A 870 44.59 -17.80 10.47
C ASP A 870 43.77 -18.76 9.58
N SER A 871 42.45 -18.88 9.82
CA SER A 871 41.56 -19.73 9.03
C SER A 871 41.06 -19.06 7.73
N TYR A 872 41.28 -17.76 7.57
CA TYR A 872 40.81 -16.99 6.39
C TYR A 872 41.61 -17.33 5.11
N GLY A 873 42.89 -17.68 5.22
CA GLY A 873 43.81 -17.77 4.08
C GLY A 873 43.92 -19.12 3.36
N GLU A 874 43.53 -20.24 3.98
CA GLU A 874 43.64 -21.58 3.34
C GLU A 874 42.35 -22.03 2.65
N ALA A 875 41.18 -21.49 3.01
CA ALA A 875 39.88 -21.98 2.53
C ALA A 875 39.23 -21.11 1.43
N PHE A 876 39.55 -19.82 1.37
CA PHE A 876 38.86 -18.88 0.48
C PHE A 876 39.90 -18.02 -0.27
N GLY A 877 40.24 -18.45 -1.49
CA GLY A 877 41.03 -17.63 -2.40
C GLY A 877 40.24 -16.40 -2.82
N ASP A 878 40.85 -15.22 -2.65
CA ASP A 878 40.36 -13.93 -3.14
C ASP A 878 39.99 -13.93 -4.63
#